data_AF-A0A7W1YWS0-F1
#
_entry.id   AF-A0A7W1YWS0-F1
#
_cell.length_a   1.000
_cell.length_b   1.000
_cell.length_c   1.000
_cell.angle_alpha   90.00
_cell.angle_beta   90.00
_cell.angle_gamma   90.00
#
_symmetry.space_group_name_H-M   'P 1'
#
loop_
_entity.id
_entity.type
_entity.pdbx_description
1 polymer ?
#
loop_
_entity_poly.entity_id
_entity_poly.type
_entity_poly.pdbx_seq_one_letter_code
_entity_poly.pdbx_strand_id
1 'polypeptide(L)'
;MVPLSVRADDTWTGAGGNANWSNASNWSNGAPNTAPYGTLFFSTSSNSPSLDDIANLSENKLLMNTTGAFTINGTGTISLFDNGGTQAKIENNSGSTSGLFTLNTATINFAATSGAAWGEINAVSGDILFGTNNTLNINGSIVAGIRMFGSNHTTTFNNTVSASGKYFATTGANTTVAIGGAMTTGDFYLMNGGTLKLNTGGSLTTSGFVGAALRLGGDFGTTGSQNLASGATFQLTPLTGGLTTNALINTVANNTSGALLIDSLNTSGTNTLAGDFYLDSALRVNQASGGTIVISDATTDIKGQTLTLTGTGGIVNLTGVVGNSTGSGQVVVGVNGTAGGPTVNMSQANTYSGDTFVRAGTLAFATGGSAANSTIRLGSTFGTGVDASINLTNAAGGQTITSVINPVATTGTGLLTLNSLNTSGTNTYSGHIGMDRDFTITQAGGGVLNISSVHTSADTSFVLGTDIKGNTLTLTSTSSTIIGANTGLTVNGTIYNSTGSGSVLVNGGGIVLLSNATTVANGANSYTGGTTLTGGGTLIAQNTLASTNNLLSLGTGTVTLNSGTLSLKATPNGNGQNIITGNGITGNNVLVTGNSTMSFDKTGATTGNNYQFNNLSIGAFTLNTGGNGTSTGQFLGTTTLTATPLLTLTRLTAAG
;
A
#
# COMPACT_ATOMS: atom_id res chain seq x y z
N MET A 1 3.37 -59.75 -11.59
CA MET A 1 4.49 -60.06 -12.50
C MET A 1 5.77 -59.92 -11.67
N VAL A 2 6.55 -60.99 -11.58
CA VAL A 2 7.85 -61.11 -10.85
C VAL A 2 8.86 -60.12 -11.47
N PRO A 3 9.81 -59.52 -10.72
CA PRO A 3 10.52 -58.32 -11.15
C PRO A 3 11.37 -58.60 -12.39
N LEU A 4 11.18 -57.77 -13.43
CA LEU A 4 12.17 -57.62 -14.49
C LEU A 4 13.48 -57.19 -13.82
N SER A 5 14.56 -57.90 -14.14
CA SER A 5 15.89 -57.56 -13.65
C SER A 5 16.20 -56.10 -14.00
N VAL A 6 16.46 -55.29 -12.98
CA VAL A 6 17.02 -53.94 -13.09
C VAL A 6 18.29 -54.02 -13.94
N ARG A 7 18.31 -53.33 -15.08
CA ARG A 7 19.51 -53.17 -15.92
C ARG A 7 19.81 -51.68 -16.12
N ALA A 8 21.08 -51.44 -16.45
CA ALA A 8 21.84 -50.23 -16.19
C ALA A 8 21.36 -49.01 -16.98
N ASP A 9 21.23 -47.88 -16.27
CA ASP A 9 21.81 -46.60 -16.64
C ASP A 9 22.28 -46.48 -18.11
N ASP A 10 21.43 -45.94 -18.97
CA ASP A 10 21.69 -45.78 -20.40
C ASP A 10 22.22 -44.38 -20.71
N THR A 11 23.37 -44.31 -21.38
CA THR A 11 24.01 -43.05 -21.71
C THR A 11 23.80 -42.73 -23.18
N TRP A 12 23.23 -41.56 -23.46
CA TRP A 12 23.12 -41.00 -24.81
C TRP A 12 24.54 -40.71 -25.35
N THR A 13 24.90 -41.35 -26.45
CA THR A 13 26.18 -41.16 -27.16
C THR A 13 26.02 -40.37 -28.45
N GLY A 14 24.83 -40.40 -29.07
CA GLY A 14 24.55 -39.78 -30.37
C GLY A 14 25.34 -40.40 -31.54
N ALA A 15 25.91 -41.60 -31.37
CA ALA A 15 26.84 -42.20 -32.34
C ALA A 15 26.17 -42.90 -33.54
N GLY A 16 24.85 -43.07 -33.54
CA GLY A 16 24.07 -43.89 -34.48
C GLY A 16 23.73 -43.21 -35.82
N GLY A 17 24.30 -42.05 -36.13
CA GLY A 17 24.12 -41.35 -37.42
C GLY A 17 22.77 -40.66 -37.62
N ASN A 18 21.88 -40.71 -36.63
CA ASN A 18 20.63 -39.95 -36.56
C ASN A 18 20.35 -39.53 -35.10
N ALA A 19 19.30 -38.73 -34.89
CA ALA A 19 18.93 -38.21 -33.57
C ALA A 19 17.98 -39.11 -32.76
N ASN A 20 17.54 -40.24 -33.31
CA ASN A 20 16.39 -40.98 -32.80
C ASN A 20 16.76 -41.82 -31.56
N TRP A 21 15.89 -41.82 -30.55
CA TRP A 21 16.05 -42.65 -29.36
C TRP A 21 15.83 -44.14 -29.67
N SER A 22 14.98 -44.47 -30.65
CA SER A 22 14.76 -45.85 -31.12
C SER A 22 15.99 -46.50 -31.77
N ASN A 23 17.00 -45.71 -32.14
CA ASN A 23 18.25 -46.22 -32.71
C ASN A 23 19.21 -46.66 -31.60
N ALA A 24 19.38 -47.98 -31.44
CA ALA A 24 20.22 -48.57 -30.40
C ALA A 24 21.68 -48.10 -30.45
N SER A 25 22.19 -47.69 -31.61
CA SER A 25 23.57 -47.18 -31.75
C SER A 25 23.77 -45.78 -31.16
N ASN A 26 22.70 -45.07 -30.78
CA ASN A 26 22.78 -43.79 -30.08
C ASN A 26 22.95 -43.93 -28.56
N TRP A 27 22.98 -45.15 -28.03
CA TRP A 27 22.97 -45.45 -26.59
C TRP A 27 24.06 -46.44 -26.21
N SER A 28 24.59 -46.33 -24.99
CA SER A 28 25.66 -47.20 -24.49
C SER A 28 25.24 -48.66 -24.32
N ASN A 29 23.98 -48.94 -23.95
CA ASN A 29 23.49 -50.32 -23.74
C ASN A 29 22.26 -50.67 -24.58
N GLY A 30 22.05 -49.98 -25.71
CA GLY A 30 20.93 -50.20 -26.63
C GLY A 30 19.79 -49.19 -26.46
N ALA A 31 18.79 -49.25 -27.34
CA ALA A 31 17.69 -48.29 -27.34
C ALA A 31 16.81 -48.46 -26.08
N PRO A 32 16.37 -47.38 -25.42
CA PRO A 32 15.72 -47.44 -24.12
C PRO A 32 14.30 -48.07 -24.19
N ASN A 33 13.71 -48.19 -25.39
CA ASN A 33 12.45 -48.93 -25.60
C ASN A 33 12.59 -50.46 -25.53
N THR A 34 13.81 -51.00 -25.45
CA THR A 34 14.05 -52.45 -25.45
C THR A 34 14.23 -53.06 -24.05
N ALA A 35 14.46 -52.23 -23.03
CA ALA A 35 14.59 -52.65 -21.63
C ALA A 35 14.20 -51.51 -20.65
N PRO A 36 12.90 -51.24 -20.46
CA PRO A 36 12.42 -49.97 -19.93
C PRO A 36 12.43 -49.93 -18.40
N TYR A 37 13.58 -49.60 -17.77
CA TYR A 37 13.60 -49.13 -16.37
C TYR A 37 15.00 -48.66 -15.93
N GLY A 38 15.28 -47.36 -15.87
CA GLY A 38 16.54 -46.88 -15.29
C GLY A 38 16.71 -45.36 -15.24
N THR A 39 17.97 -44.92 -15.25
CA THR A 39 18.33 -43.52 -15.47
C THR A 39 18.81 -43.33 -16.89
N LEU A 40 18.29 -42.33 -17.61
CA LEU A 40 18.87 -41.87 -18.87
C LEU A 40 19.89 -40.77 -18.59
N PHE A 41 21.14 -41.01 -18.97
CA PHE A 41 22.26 -40.07 -18.84
C PHE A 41 22.52 -39.35 -20.14
N PHE A 42 22.57 -38.04 -20.09
CA PHE A 42 23.02 -37.19 -21.18
C PHE A 42 24.36 -36.58 -20.77
N SER A 43 25.47 -37.14 -21.23
CA SER A 43 26.82 -36.76 -20.77
C SER A 43 27.82 -36.43 -21.89
N THR A 44 27.40 -36.43 -23.16
CA THR A 44 28.27 -36.08 -24.28
C THR A 44 28.50 -34.57 -24.37
N SER A 45 29.73 -34.16 -24.66
CA SER A 45 30.15 -32.75 -24.77
C SER A 45 29.74 -32.06 -26.08
N SER A 46 29.04 -32.74 -26.98
CA SER A 46 28.60 -32.21 -28.27
C SER A 46 27.08 -31.99 -28.29
N ASN A 47 26.64 -30.94 -29.00
CA ASN A 47 25.25 -30.65 -29.38
C ASN A 47 24.66 -31.72 -30.31
N SER A 48 24.81 -33.00 -29.97
CA SER A 48 24.25 -34.10 -30.75
C SER A 48 22.72 -33.98 -30.65
N PRO A 49 22.01 -33.79 -31.77
CA PRO A 49 20.56 -33.64 -31.76
C PRO A 49 19.94 -34.89 -31.12
N SER A 50 19.03 -34.68 -30.17
CA SER A 50 18.32 -35.75 -29.46
C SER A 50 16.83 -35.63 -29.78
N LEU A 51 16.28 -36.72 -30.31
CA LEU A 51 14.90 -36.84 -30.76
C LEU A 51 14.26 -38.10 -30.14
N ASP A 52 13.39 -37.89 -29.16
CA ASP A 52 12.52 -38.91 -28.60
C ASP A 52 11.39 -39.26 -29.60
N ASP A 53 11.62 -40.34 -30.34
CA ASP A 53 10.68 -40.97 -31.25
C ASP A 53 10.01 -42.22 -30.65
N ILE A 54 10.17 -42.45 -29.34
CA ILE A 54 9.59 -43.60 -28.64
C ILE A 54 8.22 -43.20 -28.07
N ALA A 55 7.16 -43.87 -28.53
CA ALA A 55 5.79 -43.48 -28.20
C ALA A 55 5.48 -43.49 -26.68
N ASN A 56 6.01 -44.46 -25.93
CA ASN A 56 5.80 -44.59 -24.48
C ASN A 56 7.06 -45.14 -23.81
N LEU A 57 7.87 -44.24 -23.27
CA LEU A 57 9.06 -44.59 -22.52
C LEU A 57 8.78 -44.56 -21.01
N SER A 58 9.34 -45.52 -20.28
CA SER A 58 9.21 -45.61 -18.82
C SER A 58 10.59 -45.61 -18.17
N GLU A 59 10.86 -44.59 -17.37
CA GLU A 59 12.16 -44.39 -16.72
C GLU A 59 12.01 -44.03 -15.25
N ASN A 60 13.08 -44.08 -14.48
CA ASN A 60 13.12 -43.48 -13.14
C ASN A 60 13.64 -42.04 -13.18
N LYS A 61 14.68 -41.79 -13.97
CA LYS A 61 15.39 -40.51 -13.95
C LYS A 61 15.85 -40.05 -15.33
N LEU A 62 15.71 -38.75 -15.58
CA LEU A 62 16.44 -38.04 -16.64
C LEU A 62 17.58 -37.24 -16.00
N LEU A 63 18.83 -37.51 -16.37
CA LEU A 63 20.01 -36.86 -15.82
C LEU A 63 20.84 -36.21 -16.92
N MET A 64 20.88 -34.88 -16.94
CA MET A 64 21.86 -34.14 -17.72
C MET A 64 23.14 -33.94 -16.91
N ASN A 65 24.26 -34.39 -17.47
CA ASN A 65 25.60 -34.28 -16.90
C ASN A 65 26.60 -33.93 -18.01
N THR A 66 26.27 -32.92 -18.81
CA THR A 66 27.11 -32.38 -19.89
C THR A 66 27.83 -31.10 -19.43
N THR A 67 28.78 -30.61 -20.23
CA THR A 67 29.45 -29.32 -20.01
C THR A 67 28.78 -28.13 -20.71
N GLY A 68 27.80 -28.37 -21.59
CA GLY A 68 27.07 -27.36 -22.35
C GLY A 68 25.58 -27.68 -22.44
N ALA A 69 24.79 -26.80 -23.08
CA ALA A 69 23.35 -26.97 -23.21
C ALA A 69 22.97 -28.28 -23.94
N PHE A 70 21.83 -28.87 -23.56
CA PHE A 70 21.32 -30.09 -24.17
C PHE A 70 19.81 -29.97 -24.37
N THR A 71 19.32 -30.42 -25.52
CA THR A 71 17.89 -30.35 -25.87
C THR A 71 17.39 -31.74 -26.25
N ILE A 72 16.34 -32.20 -25.58
CA ILE A 72 15.55 -33.35 -25.99
C ILE A 72 14.35 -32.81 -26.77
N ASN A 73 14.27 -33.11 -28.06
CA ASN A 73 13.06 -32.88 -28.87
C ASN A 73 12.31 -34.19 -29.01
N GLY A 74 11.05 -34.17 -29.44
CA GLY A 74 10.36 -35.40 -29.79
C GLY A 74 8.86 -35.32 -29.68
N THR A 75 8.21 -36.42 -30.07
CA THR A 75 6.76 -36.61 -29.89
C THR A 75 6.45 -37.76 -28.92
N GLY A 76 7.49 -38.39 -28.36
CA GLY A 76 7.35 -39.43 -27.36
C GLY A 76 6.76 -38.93 -26.03
N THR A 77 6.15 -39.88 -25.31
CA THR A 77 5.72 -39.70 -23.92
C THR A 77 6.74 -40.37 -23.00
N ILE A 78 7.30 -39.62 -22.06
CA ILE A 78 8.20 -40.13 -21.03
C ILE A 78 7.43 -40.22 -19.71
N SER A 79 7.34 -41.41 -19.13
CA SER A 79 6.71 -41.65 -17.83
C SER A 79 7.76 -42.00 -16.79
N LEU A 80 7.86 -41.17 -15.76
CA LEU A 80 8.81 -41.31 -14.67
C LEU A 80 8.17 -42.04 -13.48
N PHE A 81 8.77 -43.15 -13.06
CA PHE A 81 8.33 -44.01 -11.96
C PHE A 81 9.35 -44.05 -10.82
N ASP A 82 8.94 -44.52 -9.65
CA ASP A 82 9.81 -44.80 -8.52
C ASP A 82 10.61 -46.09 -8.74
N ASN A 83 11.88 -46.15 -8.36
CA ASN A 83 12.68 -47.38 -8.48
C ASN A 83 13.11 -47.88 -7.10
N GLY A 84 12.39 -48.86 -6.55
CA GLY A 84 12.79 -49.51 -5.29
C GLY A 84 12.86 -48.54 -4.10
N GLY A 85 12.01 -47.51 -4.10
CA GLY A 85 12.00 -46.46 -3.05
C GLY A 85 12.75 -45.18 -3.43
N THR A 86 13.45 -45.13 -4.56
CA THR A 86 13.99 -43.86 -5.09
C THR A 86 12.91 -43.10 -5.87
N GLN A 87 12.90 -41.79 -5.69
CA GLN A 87 11.94 -40.87 -6.30
C GLN A 87 12.13 -40.75 -7.82
N ALA A 88 11.02 -40.60 -8.55
CA ALA A 88 11.01 -40.20 -9.95
C ALA A 88 11.64 -38.81 -10.10
N LYS A 89 12.53 -38.61 -11.10
CA LYS A 89 13.42 -37.45 -11.07
C LYS A 89 13.83 -36.88 -12.43
N ILE A 90 13.90 -35.56 -12.52
CA ILE A 90 14.60 -34.84 -13.60
C ILE A 90 15.70 -34.02 -12.94
N GLU A 91 16.92 -34.13 -13.42
CA GLU A 91 18.06 -33.43 -12.84
C GLU A 91 18.99 -32.87 -13.92
N ASN A 92 19.32 -31.59 -13.76
CA ASN A 92 20.40 -30.95 -14.48
C ASN A 92 21.59 -30.74 -13.54
N ASN A 93 22.57 -31.61 -13.69
CA ASN A 93 23.86 -31.58 -13.01
C ASN A 93 24.97 -31.25 -14.01
N SER A 94 24.68 -30.41 -15.01
CA SER A 94 25.70 -29.95 -15.96
C SER A 94 26.84 -29.28 -15.20
N GLY A 95 28.09 -29.69 -15.40
CA GLY A 95 29.25 -29.13 -14.69
C GLY A 95 29.56 -27.65 -15.00
N SER A 96 28.62 -26.91 -15.59
CA SER A 96 28.71 -25.51 -15.98
C SER A 96 27.36 -24.82 -15.78
N THR A 97 27.41 -23.57 -15.30
CA THR A 97 26.23 -22.68 -15.15
C THR A 97 25.57 -22.31 -16.49
N SER A 98 26.24 -22.54 -17.61
CA SER A 98 25.70 -22.36 -18.97
C SER A 98 25.00 -23.59 -19.55
N GLY A 99 24.96 -24.71 -18.83
CA GLY A 99 24.30 -25.93 -19.28
C GLY A 99 22.79 -25.85 -19.12
N LEU A 100 22.08 -25.33 -20.13
CA LEU A 100 20.61 -25.36 -20.16
C LEU A 100 20.09 -26.75 -20.56
N PHE A 101 19.22 -27.36 -19.75
CA PHE A 101 18.51 -28.59 -20.11
C PHE A 101 17.13 -28.27 -20.68
N THR A 102 16.93 -28.45 -21.99
CA THR A 102 15.64 -28.18 -22.63
C THR A 102 14.88 -29.47 -22.94
N LEU A 103 13.60 -29.51 -22.55
CA LEU A 103 12.67 -30.62 -22.72
C LEU A 103 11.52 -30.19 -23.65
N ASN A 104 11.59 -30.63 -24.90
CA ASN A 104 10.62 -30.40 -25.98
C ASN A 104 10.03 -31.74 -26.49
N THR A 105 9.63 -32.62 -25.57
CA THR A 105 8.91 -33.86 -25.90
C THR A 105 7.41 -33.62 -26.01
N ALA A 106 6.58 -34.63 -26.30
CA ALA A 106 5.12 -34.42 -26.30
C ALA A 106 4.55 -34.39 -24.87
N THR A 107 4.96 -35.32 -24.01
CA THR A 107 4.44 -35.42 -22.64
C THR A 107 5.47 -36.00 -21.70
N ILE A 108 5.54 -35.45 -20.48
CA ILE A 108 6.28 -35.99 -19.36
C ILE A 108 5.29 -36.28 -18.23
N ASN A 109 5.25 -37.51 -17.74
CA ASN A 109 4.41 -37.92 -16.63
C ASN A 109 5.27 -38.24 -15.41
N PHE A 110 4.92 -37.73 -14.23
CA PHE A 110 5.35 -38.33 -12.97
C PHE A 110 4.26 -39.32 -12.55
N ALA A 111 4.47 -40.59 -12.86
CA ALA A 111 3.45 -41.65 -12.88
C ALA A 111 3.64 -42.73 -11.80
N ALA A 112 4.54 -42.51 -10.83
CA ALA A 112 4.81 -43.49 -9.77
C ALA A 112 3.53 -43.92 -9.02
N THR A 113 3.44 -45.23 -8.75
CA THR A 113 2.31 -45.85 -8.03
C THR A 113 2.71 -46.51 -6.72
N SER A 114 4.02 -46.61 -6.45
CA SER A 114 4.61 -47.10 -5.21
C SER A 114 5.79 -46.20 -4.77
N GLY A 115 6.47 -46.55 -3.67
CA GLY A 115 7.74 -45.90 -3.29
C GLY A 115 7.58 -44.50 -2.72
N ALA A 116 8.46 -43.58 -3.14
CA ALA A 116 8.49 -42.21 -2.60
C ALA A 116 7.21 -41.45 -2.96
N ALA A 117 6.65 -40.72 -1.99
CA ALA A 117 5.41 -39.98 -2.17
C ALA A 117 5.57 -38.67 -2.98
N TRP A 118 6.69 -38.46 -3.67
CA TRP A 118 6.96 -37.25 -4.44
C TRP A 118 7.90 -37.52 -5.61
N GLY A 119 7.85 -36.65 -6.62
CA GLY A 119 8.86 -36.54 -7.67
C GLY A 119 9.81 -35.36 -7.42
N GLU A 120 10.91 -35.31 -8.18
CA GLU A 120 11.92 -34.25 -8.11
C GLU A 120 12.20 -33.61 -9.47
N ILE A 121 12.37 -32.28 -9.48
CA ILE A 121 12.90 -31.52 -10.61
C ILE A 121 14.02 -30.61 -10.09
N ASN A 122 15.26 -30.93 -10.46
CA ASN A 122 16.44 -30.36 -9.82
C ASN A 122 17.34 -29.66 -10.84
N ALA A 123 17.27 -28.34 -10.88
CA ALA A 123 18.22 -27.48 -11.60
C ALA A 123 19.47 -27.27 -10.74
N VAL A 124 20.30 -28.31 -10.55
CA VAL A 124 21.38 -28.30 -9.54
C VAL A 124 22.54 -27.39 -9.94
N SER A 125 22.97 -27.46 -11.19
CA SER A 125 24.15 -26.72 -11.69
C SER A 125 23.89 -25.97 -12.99
N GLY A 126 22.68 -26.08 -13.53
CA GLY A 126 22.23 -25.39 -14.72
C GLY A 126 20.70 -25.33 -14.77
N ASP A 127 20.17 -24.42 -15.57
CA ASP A 127 18.72 -24.21 -15.70
C ASP A 127 18.03 -25.39 -16.39
N ILE A 128 16.73 -25.56 -16.11
CA ILE A 128 15.86 -26.51 -16.79
C ILE A 128 14.75 -25.73 -17.50
N LEU A 129 14.47 -26.05 -18.76
CA LEU A 129 13.39 -25.47 -19.55
C LEU A 129 12.48 -26.56 -20.08
N PHE A 130 11.23 -26.56 -19.65
CA PHE A 130 10.14 -27.25 -20.33
C PHE A 130 9.60 -26.32 -21.41
N GLY A 131 9.69 -26.75 -22.68
CA GLY A 131 9.32 -25.95 -23.85
C GLY A 131 7.83 -25.63 -23.96
N THR A 132 7.36 -25.18 -25.12
CA THR A 132 5.93 -24.86 -25.33
C THR A 132 5.11 -26.06 -25.78
N ASN A 133 5.76 -27.09 -26.34
CA ASN A 133 5.11 -28.18 -27.06
C ASN A 133 4.89 -29.44 -26.22
N ASN A 134 5.33 -29.45 -24.96
CA ASN A 134 5.11 -30.53 -24.02
C ASN A 134 3.90 -30.30 -23.12
N THR A 135 3.45 -31.36 -22.46
CA THR A 135 2.61 -31.30 -21.26
C THR A 135 3.34 -32.01 -20.13
N LEU A 136 3.32 -31.44 -18.92
CA LEU A 136 3.83 -32.10 -17.71
C LEU A 136 2.63 -32.53 -16.86
N ASN A 137 2.46 -33.84 -16.65
CA ASN A 137 1.38 -34.38 -15.83
C ASN A 137 1.92 -35.01 -14.55
N ILE A 138 1.27 -34.72 -13.42
CA ILE A 138 1.55 -35.36 -12.14
C ILE A 138 0.36 -36.26 -11.80
N ASN A 139 0.36 -37.47 -12.37
CA ASN A 139 -0.78 -38.38 -12.35
C ASN A 139 -0.55 -39.67 -11.55
N GLY A 140 0.66 -39.88 -11.03
CA GLY A 140 0.96 -40.99 -10.14
C GLY A 140 0.07 -41.00 -8.90
N SER A 141 -0.47 -42.17 -8.55
CA SER A 141 -1.41 -42.32 -7.42
C SER A 141 -0.74 -41.98 -6.09
N ILE A 142 0.54 -42.31 -5.93
CA ILE A 142 1.30 -42.05 -4.70
C ILE A 142 2.10 -40.74 -4.75
N VAL A 143 2.30 -40.16 -5.94
CA VAL A 143 2.99 -38.88 -6.09
C VAL A 143 2.08 -37.78 -5.53
N ALA A 144 2.34 -37.32 -4.32
CA ALA A 144 1.62 -36.22 -3.69
C ALA A 144 2.01 -34.85 -4.25
N GLY A 145 3.20 -34.73 -4.86
CA GLY A 145 3.67 -33.50 -5.45
C GLY A 145 5.10 -33.57 -5.98
N ILE A 146 5.63 -32.41 -6.37
CA ILE A 146 6.98 -32.22 -6.90
C ILE A 146 7.80 -31.35 -5.96
N ARG A 147 9.00 -31.81 -5.62
CA ARG A 147 10.03 -31.03 -4.93
C ARG A 147 11.05 -30.50 -5.93
N MET A 148 11.51 -29.27 -5.70
CA MET A 148 12.39 -28.58 -6.61
C MET A 148 13.63 -28.06 -5.90
N PHE A 149 14.79 -28.34 -6.48
CA PHE A 149 16.09 -27.93 -5.95
C PHE A 149 16.85 -27.17 -7.04
N GLY A 150 17.06 -25.87 -6.83
CA GLY A 150 17.65 -24.99 -7.83
C GLY A 150 19.01 -24.38 -7.48
N SER A 151 19.40 -24.24 -6.20
CA SER A 151 20.71 -23.65 -5.82
C SER A 151 21.10 -22.37 -6.61
N ASN A 152 20.15 -21.42 -6.79
CA ASN A 152 20.23 -20.20 -7.63
C ASN A 152 20.00 -20.37 -9.15
N HIS A 153 19.62 -21.55 -9.61
CA HIS A 153 19.17 -21.82 -10.98
C HIS A 153 17.65 -21.81 -11.10
N THR A 154 17.19 -21.69 -12.35
CA THR A 154 15.79 -21.56 -12.71
C THR A 154 15.27 -22.83 -13.37
N THR A 155 14.12 -23.32 -12.92
CA THR A 155 13.28 -24.21 -13.72
C THR A 155 12.16 -23.40 -14.37
N THR A 156 12.07 -23.43 -15.69
CA THR A 156 11.07 -22.71 -16.48
C THR A 156 10.05 -23.67 -17.08
N PHE A 157 8.77 -23.40 -16.86
CA PHE A 157 7.63 -24.10 -17.44
C PHE A 157 6.94 -23.19 -18.47
N ASN A 158 7.30 -23.33 -19.75
CA ASN A 158 6.58 -22.69 -20.85
C ASN A 158 5.42 -23.57 -21.38
N ASN A 159 5.30 -24.76 -20.82
CA ASN A 159 4.33 -25.78 -21.17
C ASN A 159 3.04 -25.69 -20.36
N THR A 160 2.10 -26.58 -20.69
CA THR A 160 0.98 -26.87 -19.78
C THR A 160 1.43 -27.84 -18.68
N VAL A 161 1.17 -27.49 -17.42
CA VAL A 161 1.40 -28.34 -16.25
C VAL A 161 0.05 -28.70 -15.61
N SER A 162 -0.23 -30.00 -15.52
CA SER A 162 -1.45 -30.55 -14.95
C SER A 162 -1.14 -31.36 -13.69
N ALA A 163 -1.43 -30.77 -12.53
CA ALA A 163 -1.12 -31.32 -11.22
C ALA A 163 -2.20 -30.98 -10.18
N SER A 164 -3.47 -30.91 -10.58
CA SER A 164 -4.57 -30.57 -9.67
C SER A 164 -4.59 -31.53 -8.47
N GLY A 165 -4.70 -30.98 -7.26
CA GLY A 165 -4.65 -31.74 -6.00
C GLY A 165 -3.26 -32.25 -5.60
N LYS A 166 -2.20 -31.95 -6.36
CA LYS A 166 -0.81 -32.30 -6.07
C LYS A 166 0.00 -31.04 -5.77
N TYR A 167 0.98 -31.08 -4.87
CA TYR A 167 1.75 -29.87 -4.54
C TYR A 167 2.95 -29.63 -5.48
N PHE A 168 3.42 -28.39 -5.56
CA PHE A 168 4.77 -28.02 -5.98
C PHE A 168 5.50 -27.33 -4.83
N ALA A 169 6.82 -27.51 -4.71
CA ALA A 169 7.58 -27.01 -3.57
C ALA A 169 9.02 -26.64 -3.92
N THR A 170 9.44 -25.40 -3.63
CA THR A 170 10.86 -24.99 -3.72
C THR A 170 11.59 -25.38 -2.43
N THR A 171 12.23 -26.55 -2.40
CA THR A 171 12.87 -27.09 -1.20
C THR A 171 14.35 -26.71 -1.08
N GLY A 172 15.05 -26.53 -2.21
CA GLY A 172 16.44 -26.05 -2.21
C GLY A 172 16.53 -24.54 -1.91
N ALA A 173 17.65 -24.12 -1.31
CA ALA A 173 17.92 -22.71 -1.06
C ALA A 173 17.91 -21.90 -2.37
N ASN A 174 17.23 -20.75 -2.36
CA ASN A 174 17.15 -19.80 -3.50
C ASN A 174 16.72 -20.45 -4.83
N THR A 175 15.85 -21.47 -4.77
CA THR A 175 15.33 -22.12 -5.99
C THR A 175 14.39 -21.17 -6.72
N THR A 176 14.59 -20.97 -8.03
CA THR A 176 13.69 -20.16 -8.86
C THR A 176 12.84 -21.03 -9.77
N VAL A 177 11.55 -20.77 -9.80
CA VAL A 177 10.59 -21.36 -10.75
C VAL A 177 10.00 -20.24 -11.59
N ALA A 178 9.95 -20.43 -12.91
CA ALA A 178 9.34 -19.49 -13.82
C ALA A 178 8.20 -20.16 -14.60
N ILE A 179 7.04 -19.52 -14.66
CA ILE A 179 5.86 -20.01 -15.38
C ILE A 179 5.60 -19.08 -16.57
N GLY A 180 5.81 -19.58 -17.78
CA GLY A 180 5.44 -18.94 -19.05
C GLY A 180 4.22 -19.57 -19.72
N GLY A 181 3.82 -20.78 -19.32
CA GLY A 181 2.61 -21.47 -19.78
C GLY A 181 1.53 -21.57 -18.70
N ALA A 182 0.55 -22.47 -18.90
CA ALA A 182 -0.53 -22.69 -17.94
C ALA A 182 -0.13 -23.74 -16.89
N MET A 183 -0.17 -23.40 -15.60
CA MET A 183 0.08 -24.33 -14.50
C MET A 183 -1.14 -24.45 -13.59
N THR A 184 -1.62 -25.68 -13.42
CA THR A 184 -2.63 -26.03 -12.41
C THR A 184 -2.02 -26.97 -11.38
N THR A 185 -2.06 -26.59 -10.11
CA THR A 185 -1.51 -27.34 -8.97
C THR A 185 -2.53 -27.39 -7.83
N GLY A 186 -2.29 -28.22 -6.82
CA GLY A 186 -2.86 -28.08 -5.48
C GLY A 186 -2.26 -26.86 -4.79
N ASP A 187 -1.40 -27.09 -3.80
CA ASP A 187 -0.60 -26.03 -3.22
C ASP A 187 0.66 -25.76 -4.05
N PHE A 188 1.15 -24.53 -4.00
CA PHE A 188 2.50 -24.17 -4.44
C PHE A 188 3.25 -23.58 -3.24
N TYR A 189 4.26 -24.27 -2.73
CA TYR A 189 5.07 -23.83 -1.59
C TYR A 189 6.34 -23.12 -2.05
N LEU A 190 6.53 -21.89 -1.57
CA LEU A 190 7.76 -21.13 -1.72
C LEU A 190 8.49 -21.07 -0.38
N MET A 191 9.65 -21.73 -0.32
CA MET A 191 10.44 -21.91 0.89
C MET A 191 11.90 -21.55 0.67
N ASN A 192 12.64 -21.33 1.76
CA ASN A 192 14.11 -21.27 1.76
C ASN A 192 14.70 -20.23 0.79
N GLY A 193 14.08 -19.05 0.67
CA GLY A 193 14.49 -18.02 -0.29
C GLY A 193 13.99 -18.26 -1.72
N GLY A 194 13.09 -19.23 -1.91
CA GLY A 194 12.53 -19.58 -3.21
C GLY A 194 11.78 -18.44 -3.86
N THR A 195 11.84 -18.40 -5.20
CA THR A 195 11.16 -17.40 -6.03
C THR A 195 10.27 -18.07 -7.06
N LEU A 196 9.00 -17.69 -7.13
CA LEU A 196 8.11 -18.00 -8.26
C LEU A 196 7.98 -16.77 -9.15
N LYS A 197 8.29 -16.90 -10.43
CA LYS A 197 8.08 -15.87 -11.45
C LYS A 197 6.89 -16.25 -12.30
N LEU A 198 5.90 -15.36 -12.41
CA LEU A 198 4.85 -15.46 -13.41
C LEU A 198 5.24 -14.55 -14.58
N ASN A 199 5.56 -15.16 -15.72
CA ASN A 199 6.00 -14.48 -16.94
C ASN A 199 4.83 -14.14 -17.86
N THR A 200 5.09 -13.34 -18.90
CA THR A 200 4.11 -13.04 -19.94
C THR A 200 3.55 -14.34 -20.54
N GLY A 201 2.22 -14.45 -20.58
CA GLY A 201 1.52 -15.66 -21.05
C GLY A 201 1.35 -16.76 -20.00
N GLY A 202 2.05 -16.65 -18.86
CA GLY A 202 1.94 -17.60 -17.76
C GLY A 202 0.67 -17.42 -16.94
N SER A 203 0.10 -18.52 -16.47
CA SER A 203 -1.02 -18.51 -15.52
C SER A 203 -0.82 -19.56 -14.42
N LEU A 204 -1.12 -19.21 -13.17
CA LEU A 204 -1.13 -20.14 -12.03
C LEU A 204 -2.55 -20.30 -11.50
N THR A 205 -2.99 -21.55 -11.37
CA THR A 205 -4.25 -21.92 -10.69
C THR A 205 -3.97 -22.93 -9.59
N THR A 206 -4.42 -22.64 -8.36
CA THR A 206 -4.34 -23.56 -7.21
C THR A 206 -5.72 -24.18 -6.96
N SER A 207 -5.83 -25.51 -7.02
CA SER A 207 -7.09 -26.26 -7.08
C SER A 207 -6.95 -27.74 -6.68
N GLY A 208 -8.06 -28.41 -6.44
CA GLY A 208 -8.11 -29.86 -6.17
C GLY A 208 -8.40 -30.21 -4.70
N PHE A 209 -8.35 -29.22 -3.81
CA PHE A 209 -8.91 -29.29 -2.46
C PHE A 209 -9.31 -27.88 -1.98
N VAL A 210 -10.15 -27.81 -0.95
CA VAL A 210 -10.56 -26.55 -0.33
C VAL A 210 -9.34 -25.92 0.35
N GLY A 211 -9.02 -24.67 -0.01
CA GLY A 211 -7.86 -23.94 0.55
C GLY A 211 -6.53 -24.18 -0.17
N ALA A 212 -6.55 -24.70 -1.40
CA ALA A 212 -5.38 -24.78 -2.26
C ALA A 212 -4.82 -23.38 -2.57
N ALA A 213 -3.52 -23.18 -2.33
CA ALA A 213 -2.91 -21.87 -2.19
C ALA A 213 -1.49 -21.77 -2.76
N LEU A 214 -1.09 -20.56 -3.13
CA LEU A 214 0.32 -20.17 -3.17
C LEU A 214 0.75 -19.82 -1.75
N ARG A 215 1.64 -20.64 -1.19
CA ARG A 215 2.11 -20.54 0.19
C ARG A 215 3.49 -19.91 0.23
N LEU A 216 3.59 -18.74 0.86
CA LEU A 216 4.82 -17.96 1.01
C LEU A 216 5.45 -18.25 2.38
N GLY A 217 6.68 -18.75 2.34
CA GLY A 217 7.39 -19.23 3.51
C GLY A 217 6.96 -20.64 3.89
N GLY A 218 7.89 -21.38 4.49
CA GLY A 218 7.65 -22.65 5.18
C GLY A 218 7.15 -23.88 4.41
N ASP A 219 7.14 -25.02 5.11
CA ASP A 219 6.99 -26.42 4.66
C ASP A 219 5.62 -26.97 5.08
N PHE A 220 5.25 -28.04 4.37
CA PHE A 220 4.27 -29.02 4.73
C PHE A 220 4.62 -29.66 6.10
N GLY A 221 3.62 -30.15 6.83
CA GLY A 221 3.85 -30.91 8.06
C GLY A 221 4.93 -31.99 7.88
N THR A 222 5.92 -32.01 8.77
CA THR A 222 6.91 -33.07 9.04
C THR A 222 8.13 -33.29 8.10
N THR A 223 8.39 -32.51 7.04
CA THR A 223 9.55 -32.81 6.14
C THR A 223 10.85 -32.03 6.37
N GLY A 224 10.91 -31.24 7.45
CA GLY A 224 12.14 -31.01 8.23
C GLY A 224 13.23 -30.12 7.59
N SER A 225 12.95 -29.40 6.50
CA SER A 225 13.96 -28.57 5.81
C SER A 225 13.55 -27.11 5.62
N GLN A 226 12.70 -26.55 6.50
CA GLN A 226 12.42 -25.10 6.49
C GLN A 226 13.53 -24.31 7.16
N ASN A 227 13.91 -23.22 6.52
CA ASN A 227 14.52 -22.10 7.20
C ASN A 227 13.48 -20.98 7.39
N LEU A 228 12.91 -20.88 8.59
CA LEU A 228 11.95 -19.83 8.96
C LEU A 228 12.56 -18.41 8.94
N ALA A 229 13.89 -18.31 8.93
CA ALA A 229 14.61 -17.04 8.77
C ALA A 229 14.85 -16.68 7.30
N SER A 230 14.45 -17.53 6.34
CA SER A 230 14.51 -17.22 4.91
C SER A 230 13.18 -16.69 4.38
N GLY A 231 13.28 -15.75 3.45
CA GLY A 231 12.13 -15.19 2.74
C GLY A 231 11.56 -16.11 1.66
N ALA A 232 10.61 -15.58 0.91
CA ALA A 232 10.02 -16.19 -0.28
C ALA A 232 9.46 -15.08 -1.17
N THR A 233 9.62 -15.21 -2.49
CA THR A 233 9.18 -14.17 -3.43
C THR A 233 8.22 -14.74 -4.46
N PHE A 234 7.04 -14.14 -4.58
CA PHE A 234 6.17 -14.29 -5.74
C PHE A 234 6.31 -13.04 -6.63
N GLN A 235 6.82 -13.20 -7.84
CA GLN A 235 7.18 -12.11 -8.74
C GLN A 235 6.30 -12.12 -10.00
N LEU A 236 5.72 -10.96 -10.30
CA LEU A 236 4.97 -10.70 -11.53
C LEU A 236 5.90 -9.92 -12.47
N THR A 237 6.41 -10.59 -13.50
CA THR A 237 7.54 -10.06 -14.30
C THR A 237 7.21 -9.16 -15.49
N PRO A 238 6.01 -9.21 -16.12
CA PRO A 238 5.71 -8.36 -17.28
C PRO A 238 5.73 -6.87 -16.92
N LEU A 239 6.58 -6.10 -17.61
CA LEU A 239 6.74 -4.66 -17.39
C LEU A 239 5.49 -3.84 -17.74
N THR A 240 4.61 -4.39 -18.57
CA THR A 240 3.35 -3.76 -19.01
C THR A 240 2.13 -4.23 -18.21
N GLY A 241 2.34 -5.06 -17.18
CA GLY A 241 1.26 -5.71 -16.45
C GLY A 241 0.52 -6.75 -17.31
N GLY A 242 -0.77 -6.92 -17.04
CA GLY A 242 -1.68 -7.81 -17.76
C GLY A 242 -1.82 -9.21 -17.16
N LEU A 243 -1.12 -9.52 -16.06
CA LEU A 243 -1.30 -10.79 -15.37
C LEU A 243 -2.51 -10.76 -14.46
N THR A 244 -3.26 -11.86 -14.44
CA THR A 244 -4.30 -12.12 -13.44
C THR A 244 -4.09 -13.51 -12.86
N THR A 245 -4.11 -13.64 -11.54
CA THR A 245 -4.11 -14.92 -10.84
C THR A 245 -5.24 -14.97 -9.81
N ASN A 246 -5.88 -16.14 -9.73
CA ASN A 246 -6.93 -16.43 -8.74
C ASN A 246 -6.40 -17.30 -7.60
N ALA A 247 -5.08 -17.54 -7.54
CA ALA A 247 -4.48 -18.32 -6.48
C ALA A 247 -4.71 -17.62 -5.13
N LEU A 248 -5.24 -18.36 -4.16
CA LEU A 248 -5.25 -17.93 -2.77
C LEU A 248 -3.80 -17.71 -2.32
N ILE A 249 -3.52 -16.58 -1.68
CA ILE A 249 -2.22 -16.29 -1.11
C ILE A 249 -2.25 -16.56 0.39
N ASN A 250 -1.33 -17.39 0.86
CA ASN A 250 -1.17 -17.66 2.28
C ASN A 250 0.28 -17.48 2.69
N THR A 251 0.58 -16.71 3.74
CA THR A 251 1.91 -16.79 4.37
C THR A 251 1.89 -17.88 5.43
N VAL A 252 2.98 -18.64 5.59
CA VAL A 252 3.05 -19.70 6.60
C VAL A 252 3.43 -19.14 7.97
N ALA A 253 2.88 -19.73 9.03
CA ALA A 253 3.06 -19.27 10.40
C ALA A 253 4.53 -19.28 10.86
N ASN A 254 4.85 -18.38 11.80
CA ASN A 254 6.16 -18.30 12.47
C ASN A 254 7.37 -18.05 11.55
N ASN A 255 7.17 -17.56 10.33
CA ASN A 255 8.27 -17.09 9.51
C ASN A 255 8.82 -15.78 10.10
N THR A 256 10.10 -15.77 10.45
CA THR A 256 10.78 -14.65 11.13
C THR A 256 11.68 -13.84 10.19
N SER A 257 11.71 -14.18 8.90
CA SER A 257 12.61 -13.54 7.93
C SER A 257 12.32 -12.05 7.71
N GLY A 258 11.06 -11.63 7.90
CA GLY A 258 10.58 -10.31 7.47
C GLY A 258 10.63 -10.09 5.95
N ALA A 259 10.86 -11.15 5.17
CA ALA A 259 11.20 -11.10 3.75
C ALA A 259 10.26 -11.94 2.87
N LEU A 260 9.02 -12.17 3.31
CA LEU A 260 7.96 -12.69 2.45
C LEU A 260 7.48 -11.56 1.54
N LEU A 261 7.50 -11.80 0.24
CA LEU A 261 7.37 -10.74 -0.76
C LEU A 261 6.48 -11.17 -1.92
N ILE A 262 5.56 -10.28 -2.28
CA ILE A 262 4.99 -10.21 -3.63
C ILE A 262 5.65 -9.02 -4.32
N ASP A 263 6.24 -9.24 -5.49
CA ASP A 263 7.00 -8.23 -6.23
C ASP A 263 6.43 -8.06 -7.64
N SER A 264 5.77 -6.94 -7.88
CA SER A 264 5.18 -6.62 -9.17
C SER A 264 6.06 -5.63 -9.93
N LEU A 265 6.66 -6.11 -11.02
CA LEU A 265 7.67 -5.37 -11.78
C LEU A 265 7.08 -4.47 -12.87
N ASN A 266 5.75 -4.46 -13.04
CA ASN A 266 5.13 -3.66 -14.08
C ASN A 266 5.34 -2.16 -13.81
N THR A 267 5.84 -1.44 -14.80
CA THR A 267 6.02 0.03 -14.78
C THR A 267 4.90 0.75 -15.53
N SER A 268 3.97 -0.01 -16.10
CA SER A 268 2.73 0.45 -16.69
C SER A 268 1.67 -0.67 -16.61
N GLY A 269 0.43 -0.36 -16.96
CA GLY A 269 -0.68 -1.32 -16.92
C GLY A 269 -0.95 -1.87 -15.51
N THR A 270 -1.67 -2.99 -15.45
CA THR A 270 -2.21 -3.53 -14.20
C THR A 270 -1.98 -5.02 -14.09
N ASN A 271 -1.45 -5.48 -12.96
CA ASN A 271 -1.51 -6.87 -12.53
C ASN A 271 -2.62 -7.04 -11.49
N THR A 272 -3.29 -8.19 -11.50
CA THR A 272 -4.44 -8.47 -10.62
C THR A 272 -4.21 -9.76 -9.82
N LEU A 273 -4.30 -9.64 -8.50
CA LEU A 273 -4.35 -10.75 -7.55
C LEU A 273 -5.79 -10.86 -7.05
N ALA A 274 -6.54 -11.85 -7.55
CA ALA A 274 -7.97 -11.99 -7.31
C ALA A 274 -8.32 -13.09 -6.30
N GLY A 275 -7.33 -13.86 -5.83
CA GLY A 275 -7.51 -14.83 -4.74
C GLY A 275 -7.40 -14.18 -3.37
N ASP A 276 -8.05 -14.78 -2.36
CA ASP A 276 -8.01 -14.33 -0.96
C ASP A 276 -6.60 -14.32 -0.38
N PHE A 277 -6.40 -13.48 0.64
CA PHE A 277 -5.14 -13.37 1.38
C PHE A 277 -5.33 -13.82 2.83
N TYR A 278 -4.49 -14.74 3.30
CA TYR A 278 -4.44 -15.15 4.71
C TYR A 278 -3.01 -15.02 5.24
N LEU A 279 -2.79 -14.14 6.20
CA LEU A 279 -1.44 -13.86 6.69
C LEU A 279 -1.16 -14.54 8.04
N ASP A 280 -0.47 -15.69 8.04
CA ASP A 280 0.09 -16.26 9.28
C ASP A 280 1.48 -15.70 9.64
N SER A 281 2.10 -14.98 8.70
CA SER A 281 3.32 -14.19 8.88
C SER A 281 3.22 -12.85 8.12
N ALA A 282 4.06 -11.88 8.48
CA ALA A 282 4.07 -10.58 7.82
C ALA A 282 4.37 -10.72 6.32
N LEU A 283 3.69 -9.92 5.49
CA LEU A 283 3.84 -9.92 4.04
C LEU A 283 4.16 -8.52 3.54
N ARG A 284 5.09 -8.43 2.60
CA ARG A 284 5.35 -7.22 1.82
C ARG A 284 4.81 -7.39 0.40
N VAL A 285 4.10 -6.37 -0.10
CA VAL A 285 3.72 -6.23 -1.51
C VAL A 285 4.45 -5.03 -2.06
N ASN A 286 5.26 -5.23 -3.09
CA ASN A 286 6.03 -4.19 -3.75
C ASN A 286 5.51 -3.96 -5.18
N GLN A 287 5.28 -2.70 -5.53
CA GLN A 287 4.83 -2.30 -6.87
C GLN A 287 5.83 -1.35 -7.51
N ALA A 288 6.33 -1.69 -8.70
CA ALA A 288 7.23 -0.80 -9.44
C ALA A 288 6.54 0.51 -9.87
N SER A 289 7.34 1.57 -9.99
CA SER A 289 6.89 2.93 -10.35
C SER A 289 6.13 2.94 -11.68
N GLY A 290 5.00 3.65 -11.72
CA GLY A 290 4.16 3.79 -12.91
C GLY A 290 3.20 2.63 -13.19
N GLY A 291 3.42 1.45 -12.59
CA GLY A 291 2.50 0.32 -12.68
C GLY A 291 1.47 0.29 -11.57
N THR A 292 0.46 -0.56 -11.77
CA THR A 292 -0.59 -0.85 -10.78
C THR A 292 -0.59 -2.34 -10.44
N ILE A 293 -0.76 -2.65 -9.15
CA ILE A 293 -1.24 -3.95 -8.68
C ILE A 293 -2.62 -3.77 -8.04
N VAL A 294 -3.55 -4.65 -8.40
CA VAL A 294 -4.88 -4.74 -7.80
C VAL A 294 -4.94 -6.00 -6.95
N ILE A 295 -5.34 -5.84 -5.69
CA ILE A 295 -5.72 -6.93 -4.80
C ILE A 295 -7.25 -6.89 -4.72
N SER A 296 -7.88 -7.76 -5.52
CA SER A 296 -9.34 -7.75 -5.75
C SER A 296 -10.07 -8.89 -5.06
N ASP A 297 -9.54 -9.37 -3.95
CA ASP A 297 -10.16 -10.45 -3.18
C ASP A 297 -11.50 -10.05 -2.57
N ALA A 298 -12.26 -11.05 -2.15
CA ALA A 298 -13.40 -10.83 -1.29
C ALA A 298 -12.95 -10.60 0.16
N THR A 299 -11.81 -11.18 0.57
CA THR A 299 -11.30 -11.08 1.95
C THR A 299 -9.77 -11.13 1.99
N THR A 300 -9.15 -10.05 2.47
CA THR A 300 -7.77 -10.04 2.97
C THR A 300 -7.82 -10.18 4.50
N ASP A 301 -7.54 -11.37 5.03
CA ASP A 301 -7.40 -11.62 6.48
C ASP A 301 -5.93 -11.52 6.91
N ILE A 302 -5.57 -10.38 7.51
CA ILE A 302 -4.20 -10.13 7.97
C ILE A 302 -3.91 -10.74 9.36
N LYS A 303 -4.89 -11.35 10.03
CA LYS A 303 -4.75 -11.91 11.39
C LYS A 303 -4.04 -10.92 12.33
N GLY A 304 -3.10 -11.40 13.15
CA GLY A 304 -2.25 -10.56 14.00
C GLY A 304 -1.03 -9.96 13.30
N GLN A 305 -0.96 -10.03 11.96
CA GLN A 305 0.25 -9.77 11.19
C GLN A 305 0.25 -8.38 10.52
N THR A 306 1.39 -8.05 9.93
CA THR A 306 1.58 -6.79 9.20
C THR A 306 1.53 -7.04 7.70
N LEU A 307 0.66 -6.30 7.00
CA LEU A 307 0.68 -6.14 5.55
C LEU A 307 1.41 -4.84 5.20
N THR A 308 2.58 -4.95 4.57
CA THR A 308 3.39 -3.80 4.16
C THR A 308 3.29 -3.58 2.66
N LEU A 309 2.88 -2.38 2.24
CA LEU A 309 2.68 -2.00 0.84
C LEU A 309 3.76 -0.98 0.46
N THR A 310 4.63 -1.35 -0.47
CA THR A 310 5.80 -0.55 -0.88
C THR A 310 5.80 -0.31 -2.40
N GLY A 311 6.73 0.53 -2.86
CA GLY A 311 6.88 0.81 -4.27
C GLY A 311 6.82 2.30 -4.57
N THR A 312 7.96 2.95 -4.76
CA THR A 312 8.01 4.40 -5.00
C THR A 312 7.31 4.75 -6.32
N GLY A 313 6.22 5.51 -6.25
CA GLY A 313 5.46 5.94 -7.44
C GLY A 313 4.59 4.85 -8.08
N GLY A 314 4.49 3.68 -7.45
CA GLY A 314 3.56 2.61 -7.85
C GLY A 314 2.15 2.79 -7.24
N ILE A 315 1.15 2.14 -7.83
CA ILE A 315 -0.23 2.14 -7.31
C ILE A 315 -0.60 0.74 -6.80
N VAL A 316 -1.08 0.66 -5.56
CA VAL A 316 -1.67 -0.56 -4.98
C VAL A 316 -3.15 -0.30 -4.74
N ASN A 317 -4.02 -1.02 -5.43
CA ASN A 317 -5.47 -0.93 -5.24
C ASN A 317 -5.94 -2.09 -4.35
N LEU A 318 -6.46 -1.76 -3.17
CA LEU A 318 -7.16 -2.69 -2.30
C LEU A 318 -8.66 -2.55 -2.57
N THR A 319 -9.22 -3.51 -3.32
CA THR A 319 -10.64 -3.49 -3.69
C THR A 319 -11.50 -4.45 -2.87
N GLY A 320 -10.88 -5.38 -2.15
CA GLY A 320 -11.49 -6.16 -1.09
C GLY A 320 -11.47 -5.46 0.28
N VAL A 321 -12.10 -6.11 1.26
CA VAL A 321 -11.99 -5.72 2.68
C VAL A 321 -10.72 -6.31 3.26
N VAL A 322 -9.87 -5.45 3.84
CA VAL A 322 -8.80 -5.85 4.75
C VAL A 322 -9.38 -5.94 6.16
N GLY A 323 -9.35 -7.15 6.73
CA GLY A 323 -9.81 -7.44 8.07
C GLY A 323 -8.83 -8.33 8.83
N ASN A 324 -9.12 -8.63 10.09
CA ASN A 324 -8.40 -9.65 10.83
C ASN A 324 -9.33 -10.56 11.62
N SER A 325 -9.14 -11.86 11.47
CA SER A 325 -9.89 -12.89 12.23
C SER A 325 -9.36 -13.10 13.64
N THR A 326 -8.07 -12.77 13.87
CA THR A 326 -7.38 -12.93 15.16
C THR A 326 -6.39 -11.79 15.38
N GLY A 327 -5.95 -11.58 16.63
CA GLY A 327 -4.90 -10.62 16.98
C GLY A 327 -5.24 -9.15 16.67
N SER A 328 -4.19 -8.34 16.44
CA SER A 328 -4.31 -6.93 16.05
C SER A 328 -3.43 -6.64 14.82
N GLY A 329 -3.90 -7.06 13.66
CA GLY A 329 -3.18 -6.88 12.40
C GLY A 329 -3.07 -5.42 11.98
N GLN A 330 -2.01 -5.11 11.24
CA GLN A 330 -1.61 -3.75 10.89
C GLN A 330 -1.42 -3.60 9.38
N VAL A 331 -1.73 -2.42 8.85
CA VAL A 331 -1.42 -2.04 7.46
C VAL A 331 -0.34 -0.96 7.46
N VAL A 332 0.69 -1.14 6.63
CA VAL A 332 1.80 -0.19 6.50
C VAL A 332 1.93 0.24 5.04
N VAL A 333 1.95 1.54 4.80
CA VAL A 333 2.20 2.18 3.50
C VAL A 333 3.59 2.80 3.50
N GLY A 334 4.43 2.39 2.56
CA GLY A 334 5.81 2.83 2.43
C GLY A 334 6.77 2.18 3.44
N VAL A 335 8.00 2.69 3.48
CA VAL A 335 9.09 2.18 4.33
C VAL A 335 9.55 3.28 5.28
N ASN A 336 9.83 2.93 6.54
CA ASN A 336 10.30 3.91 7.52
C ASN A 336 11.66 4.50 7.08
N GLY A 337 11.77 5.82 7.15
CA GLY A 337 12.98 6.59 6.89
C GLY A 337 13.34 6.74 5.42
N THR A 338 12.49 6.27 4.50
CA THR A 338 12.74 6.34 3.06
C THR A 338 11.73 7.29 2.42
N ALA A 339 12.22 8.30 1.71
CA ALA A 339 11.37 9.20 0.94
C ALA A 339 10.80 8.49 -0.30
N GLY A 340 9.59 8.87 -0.70
CA GLY A 340 8.88 8.25 -1.81
C GLY A 340 8.24 6.91 -1.42
N GLY A 341 6.94 6.80 -1.67
CA GLY A 341 6.17 5.58 -1.39
C GLY A 341 5.11 5.34 -2.47
N PRO A 342 4.32 4.27 -2.32
CA PRO A 342 3.23 3.99 -3.24
C PRO A 342 2.05 4.92 -2.98
N THR A 343 1.10 4.93 -3.91
CA THR A 343 -0.28 5.30 -3.63
C THR A 343 -1.07 4.03 -3.34
N VAL A 344 -1.64 3.92 -2.14
CA VAL A 344 -2.51 2.81 -1.74
C VAL A 344 -3.94 3.30 -1.74
N ASN A 345 -4.78 2.75 -2.62
CA ASN A 345 -6.20 3.07 -2.69
C ASN A 345 -7.00 2.03 -1.90
N MET A 346 -7.72 2.46 -0.87
CA MET A 346 -8.72 1.67 -0.16
C MET A 346 -10.11 2.05 -0.67
N SER A 347 -10.85 1.07 -1.20
CA SER A 347 -12.18 1.28 -1.77
C SER A 347 -13.32 0.62 -1.00
N GLN A 348 -13.00 -0.13 0.06
CA GLN A 348 -13.97 -0.74 0.96
C GLN A 348 -13.74 -0.30 2.41
N ALA A 349 -14.75 -0.53 3.25
CA ALA A 349 -14.66 -0.33 4.68
C ALA A 349 -13.81 -1.45 5.30
N ASN A 350 -12.57 -1.13 5.68
CA ASN A 350 -11.64 -2.08 6.28
C ASN A 350 -11.92 -2.26 7.78
N THR A 351 -11.65 -3.45 8.33
CA THR A 351 -12.09 -3.85 9.68
C THR A 351 -10.97 -4.38 10.57
N TYR A 352 -9.70 -4.28 10.18
CA TYR A 352 -8.58 -4.74 11.00
C TYR A 352 -8.43 -3.93 12.31
N SER A 353 -8.05 -4.54 13.43
CA SER A 353 -8.04 -3.81 14.72
C SER A 353 -6.75 -3.04 15.05
N GLY A 354 -5.64 -3.29 14.36
CA GLY A 354 -4.37 -2.59 14.57
C GLY A 354 -4.26 -1.26 13.83
N ASP A 355 -3.19 -0.52 14.13
CA ASP A 355 -2.95 0.79 13.54
C ASP A 355 -2.63 0.72 12.03
N THR A 356 -2.92 1.83 11.35
CA THR A 356 -2.46 2.07 9.98
C THR A 356 -1.25 2.98 10.02
N PHE A 357 -0.14 2.58 9.40
CA PHE A 357 1.06 3.41 9.31
C PHE A 357 1.22 3.91 7.89
N VAL A 358 1.27 5.22 7.68
CA VAL A 358 1.63 5.83 6.40
C VAL A 358 3.01 6.42 6.55
N ARG A 359 4.03 5.59 6.35
CA ARG A 359 5.43 5.94 6.59
C ARG A 359 5.98 6.84 5.49
N ALA A 360 5.59 6.57 4.25
CA ALA A 360 5.89 7.37 3.07
C ALA A 360 4.83 7.12 1.98
N GLY A 361 4.60 8.09 1.10
CA GLY A 361 3.64 7.96 0.00
C GLY A 361 2.22 8.40 0.38
N THR A 362 1.21 7.81 -0.25
CA THR A 362 -0.19 8.23 -0.12
C THR A 362 -1.08 7.07 0.32
N LEU A 363 -1.87 7.27 1.37
CA LEU A 363 -3.06 6.47 1.65
C LEU A 363 -4.30 7.20 1.13
N ALA A 364 -4.99 6.61 0.17
CA ALA A 364 -6.14 7.21 -0.48
C ALA A 364 -7.42 6.43 -0.16
N PHE A 365 -8.47 7.14 0.21
CA PHE A 365 -9.81 6.60 0.33
C PHE A 365 -10.61 6.96 -0.92
N ALA A 366 -11.19 5.93 -1.54
CA ALA A 366 -12.18 6.06 -2.60
C ALA A 366 -13.60 5.99 -1.99
N THR A 367 -14.64 6.13 -2.81
CA THR A 367 -16.03 6.02 -2.35
C THR A 367 -16.27 4.71 -1.60
N GLY A 368 -16.74 4.79 -0.35
CA GLY A 368 -16.95 3.62 0.52
C GLY A 368 -15.69 3.12 1.24
N GLY A 369 -14.52 3.63 0.88
CA GLY A 369 -13.24 3.31 1.50
C GLY A 369 -13.09 3.91 2.89
N SER A 370 -12.61 3.11 3.84
CA SER A 370 -12.14 3.60 5.14
C SER A 370 -10.95 2.78 5.61
N ALA A 371 -10.08 3.36 6.43
CA ALA A 371 -9.26 2.55 7.31
C ALA A 371 -10.18 1.92 8.35
N ALA A 372 -9.67 0.96 9.11
CA ALA A 372 -10.36 0.58 10.32
C ALA A 372 -10.47 1.78 11.28
N ASN A 373 -11.34 1.67 12.28
CA ASN A 373 -11.49 2.69 13.33
C ASN A 373 -10.31 2.68 14.33
N SER A 374 -9.09 2.53 13.81
CA SER A 374 -7.80 2.58 14.50
C SER A 374 -7.07 3.89 14.22
N THR A 375 -5.86 4.05 14.76
CA THR A 375 -5.06 5.25 14.53
C THR A 375 -4.34 5.17 13.19
N ILE A 376 -4.42 6.24 12.39
CA ILE A 376 -3.55 6.46 11.25
C ILE A 376 -2.34 7.26 11.73
N ARG A 377 -1.20 6.58 11.81
CA ARG A 377 0.10 7.18 12.13
C ARG A 377 0.75 7.65 10.85
N LEU A 378 0.88 8.97 10.72
CA LEU A 378 1.27 9.62 9.48
C LEU A 378 2.70 10.15 9.60
N GLY A 379 3.58 9.68 8.72
CA GLY A 379 5.00 9.99 8.70
C GLY A 379 5.89 8.86 9.22
N SER A 380 7.19 9.09 9.13
CA SER A 380 8.23 8.15 9.53
C SER A 380 8.92 8.59 10.81
N THR A 381 9.14 7.68 11.77
CA THR A 381 9.79 8.02 13.06
C THR A 381 11.29 8.36 12.98
N PHE A 382 11.92 8.17 11.81
CA PHE A 382 13.29 8.61 11.51
C PHE A 382 13.44 8.98 10.03
N GLY A 383 14.61 9.49 9.63
CA GLY A 383 14.89 9.94 8.26
C GLY A 383 14.42 11.37 7.98
N THR A 384 15.01 12.01 6.96
CA THR A 384 14.70 13.39 6.55
C THR A 384 13.89 13.40 5.26
N GLY A 385 13.03 14.41 5.06
CA GLY A 385 12.28 14.57 3.80
C GLY A 385 11.26 13.48 3.48
N VAL A 386 10.71 12.80 4.49
CA VAL A 386 9.70 11.76 4.27
C VAL A 386 8.30 12.37 4.25
N ASP A 387 7.77 12.55 3.04
CA ASP A 387 6.41 13.01 2.80
C ASP A 387 5.40 11.86 2.95
N ALA A 388 4.28 12.13 3.62
CA ALA A 388 3.18 11.19 3.72
C ALA A 388 1.84 11.91 3.69
N SER A 389 0.87 11.33 2.97
CA SER A 389 -0.43 11.95 2.76
C SER A 389 -1.59 10.99 2.96
N ILE A 390 -2.71 11.56 3.37
CA ILE A 390 -4.02 10.93 3.33
C ILE A 390 -4.86 11.68 2.29
N ASN A 391 -5.45 10.98 1.33
CA ASN A 391 -6.25 11.58 0.26
C ASN A 391 -7.70 11.10 0.30
N LEU A 392 -8.65 12.03 0.33
CA LEU A 392 -10.07 11.76 0.09
C LEU A 392 -10.34 11.99 -1.40
N THR A 393 -10.44 10.91 -2.18
CA THR A 393 -10.37 10.98 -3.66
C THR A 393 -11.70 11.08 -4.40
N ASN A 394 -12.85 10.83 -3.75
CA ASN A 394 -14.16 10.96 -4.40
C ASN A 394 -14.43 12.41 -4.84
N ALA A 395 -14.46 12.64 -6.16
CA ALA A 395 -14.66 13.95 -6.77
C ALA A 395 -16.00 14.60 -6.37
N ALA A 396 -17.04 13.78 -6.15
CA ALA A 396 -18.38 14.24 -5.77
C ALA A 396 -18.53 14.53 -4.25
N GLY A 397 -17.49 14.30 -3.45
CA GLY A 397 -17.57 14.38 -2.00
C GLY A 397 -18.24 13.15 -1.37
N GLY A 398 -18.88 13.32 -0.21
CA GLY A 398 -19.64 12.29 0.50
C GLY A 398 -18.80 11.29 1.31
N GLN A 399 -17.47 11.43 1.32
CA GLN A 399 -16.62 10.57 2.14
C GLN A 399 -16.59 11.06 3.58
N THR A 400 -16.61 10.11 4.53
CA THR A 400 -16.45 10.40 5.97
C THR A 400 -15.34 9.53 6.53
N ILE A 401 -14.34 10.15 7.16
CA ILE A 401 -13.28 9.44 7.88
C ILE A 401 -13.36 9.78 9.38
N THR A 402 -13.40 8.74 10.20
CA THR A 402 -13.50 8.83 11.67
C THR A 402 -12.20 8.43 12.38
N SER A 403 -11.25 7.83 11.66
CA SER A 403 -9.98 7.36 12.23
C SER A 403 -9.20 8.52 12.86
N VAL A 404 -8.54 8.24 13.98
CA VAL A 404 -7.60 9.18 14.60
C VAL A 404 -6.44 9.41 13.64
N ILE A 405 -6.03 10.66 13.45
CA ILE A 405 -4.80 10.98 12.71
C ILE A 405 -3.75 11.45 13.71
N ASN A 406 -2.60 10.80 13.71
CA ASN A 406 -1.43 11.18 14.49
C ASN A 406 -0.24 11.42 13.55
N PRO A 407 0.04 12.68 13.18
CA PRO A 407 1.31 13.08 12.59
C PRO A 407 2.44 12.78 13.59
N VAL A 408 3.25 11.76 13.33
CA VAL A 408 4.21 11.25 14.33
C VAL A 408 5.37 12.22 14.55
N ALA A 409 5.92 12.25 15.77
CA ALA A 409 7.11 13.03 16.12
C ALA A 409 8.37 12.47 15.43
N THR A 410 9.12 13.35 14.76
CA THR A 410 10.34 12.98 14.01
C THR A 410 11.22 14.22 13.83
N THR A 411 12.52 14.03 13.60
CA THR A 411 13.46 15.09 13.22
C THR A 411 13.42 15.45 11.72
N GLY A 412 12.60 14.74 10.94
CA GLY A 412 12.48 14.93 9.49
C GLY A 412 11.59 16.10 9.09
N THR A 413 11.93 16.72 7.96
CA THR A 413 11.27 17.91 7.38
C THR A 413 10.19 17.62 6.34
N GLY A 414 9.86 16.35 6.10
CA GLY A 414 8.87 15.96 5.10
C GLY A 414 7.45 16.45 5.45
N LEU A 415 6.67 16.78 4.43
CA LEU A 415 5.33 17.32 4.56
C LEU A 415 4.33 16.22 4.89
N LEU A 416 3.52 16.44 5.93
CA LEU A 416 2.42 15.58 6.31
C LEU A 416 1.09 16.22 5.97
N THR A 417 0.26 15.50 5.22
CA THR A 417 -0.98 16.09 4.68
C THR A 417 -2.23 15.24 4.84
N LEU A 418 -3.36 15.91 5.06
CA LEU A 418 -4.70 15.41 4.72
C LEU A 418 -5.23 16.25 3.57
N ASN A 419 -5.57 15.62 2.46
CA ASN A 419 -6.02 16.28 1.24
C ASN A 419 -7.46 15.85 0.92
N SER A 420 -8.33 16.82 0.68
CA SER A 420 -9.64 16.58 0.11
C SER A 420 -9.65 17.00 -1.35
N LEU A 421 -9.84 16.03 -2.24
CA LEU A 421 -9.75 16.22 -3.69
C LEU A 421 -11.12 16.39 -4.37
N ASN A 422 -12.19 16.50 -3.58
CA ASN A 422 -13.52 16.70 -4.12
C ASN A 422 -13.66 18.07 -4.80
N THR A 423 -14.24 18.06 -6.00
CA THR A 423 -14.54 19.25 -6.80
C THR A 423 -16.00 19.68 -6.67
N SER A 424 -16.80 18.91 -5.94
CA SER A 424 -18.16 19.22 -5.53
C SER A 424 -18.52 18.47 -4.23
N GLY A 425 -19.70 18.72 -3.67
CA GLY A 425 -20.16 18.07 -2.44
C GLY A 425 -19.26 18.34 -1.22
N THR A 426 -19.39 17.50 -0.20
CA THR A 426 -18.67 17.67 1.07
C THR A 426 -18.01 16.37 1.50
N ASN A 427 -16.70 16.38 1.72
CA ASN A 427 -16.03 15.35 2.51
C ASN A 427 -15.98 15.78 3.98
N THR A 428 -16.06 14.81 4.89
CA THR A 428 -16.04 15.06 6.33
C THR A 428 -14.90 14.29 6.98
N TYR A 429 -14.15 14.97 7.82
CA TYR A 429 -13.27 14.33 8.79
C TYR A 429 -13.83 14.61 10.20
N SER A 430 -14.08 13.54 10.96
CA SER A 430 -14.68 13.61 12.30
C SER A 430 -13.87 12.87 13.36
N GLY A 431 -12.72 12.31 12.99
CA GLY A 431 -11.76 11.74 13.94
C GLY A 431 -11.02 12.81 14.74
N HIS A 432 -10.24 12.37 15.74
CA HIS A 432 -9.33 13.25 16.47
C HIS A 432 -8.00 13.41 15.73
N ILE A 433 -7.46 14.62 15.71
CA ILE A 433 -6.11 14.90 15.23
C ILE A 433 -5.23 15.22 16.43
N GLY A 434 -4.28 14.33 16.74
CA GLY A 434 -3.30 14.53 17.80
C GLY A 434 -1.92 14.74 17.19
N MET A 435 -1.49 15.99 17.07
CA MET A 435 -0.27 16.37 16.34
C MET A 435 0.97 16.23 17.21
N ASP A 436 1.91 15.39 16.79
CA ASP A 436 3.26 15.37 17.36
C ASP A 436 4.30 16.01 16.40
N ARG A 437 3.83 16.55 15.28
CA ARG A 437 4.57 17.33 14.27
C ARG A 437 3.62 18.25 13.49
N ASP A 438 4.16 19.27 12.85
CA ASP A 438 3.45 20.13 11.89
C ASP A 438 2.63 19.31 10.88
N PHE A 439 1.43 19.81 10.58
CA PHE A 439 0.46 19.10 9.76
C PHE A 439 -0.27 20.07 8.83
N THR A 440 -0.51 19.64 7.59
CA THR A 440 -1.21 20.45 6.60
C THR A 440 -2.51 19.80 6.16
N ILE A 441 -3.60 20.56 6.17
CA ILE A 441 -4.89 20.15 5.62
C ILE A 441 -5.12 20.95 4.35
N THR A 442 -5.38 20.26 3.23
CA THR A 442 -5.65 20.90 1.95
C THR A 442 -7.04 20.56 1.42
N GLN A 443 -7.62 21.50 0.68
CA GLN A 443 -8.93 21.40 0.08
C GLN A 443 -8.88 21.89 -1.39
N ALA A 444 -9.27 21.02 -2.31
CA ALA A 444 -9.26 21.27 -3.75
C ALA A 444 -10.40 22.21 -4.22
N GLY A 445 -10.20 22.94 -5.32
CA GLY A 445 -11.20 23.89 -5.81
C GLY A 445 -12.56 23.24 -6.12
N GLY A 446 -13.65 23.85 -5.64
CA GLY A 446 -15.03 23.49 -6.01
C GLY A 446 -15.79 22.63 -5.00
N GLY A 447 -15.10 21.85 -4.15
CA GLY A 447 -15.73 21.07 -3.08
C GLY A 447 -15.75 21.77 -1.71
N VAL A 448 -16.16 21.02 -0.69
CA VAL A 448 -15.97 21.34 0.74
C VAL A 448 -15.23 20.20 1.46
N LEU A 449 -14.30 20.55 2.36
CA LEU A 449 -13.82 19.66 3.42
C LEU A 449 -14.31 20.19 4.77
N ASN A 450 -15.04 19.38 5.52
CA ASN A 450 -15.54 19.71 6.86
C ASN A 450 -14.76 18.93 7.94
N ILE A 451 -14.07 19.64 8.83
CA ILE A 451 -13.42 19.09 10.02
C ILE A 451 -14.38 19.31 11.20
N SER A 452 -14.83 18.25 11.86
CA SER A 452 -16.03 18.30 12.72
C SER A 452 -15.86 17.74 14.13
N SER A 453 -14.70 17.18 14.49
CA SER A 453 -14.48 16.64 15.84
C SER A 453 -14.38 17.77 16.87
N VAL A 454 -15.12 17.67 17.96
CA VAL A 454 -15.25 18.73 18.97
C VAL A 454 -14.63 18.28 20.27
N HIS A 455 -13.67 19.06 20.77
CA HIS A 455 -13.13 18.88 22.10
C HIS A 455 -14.07 19.56 23.11
N THR A 456 -14.33 18.91 24.24
CA THR A 456 -15.17 19.45 25.31
C THR A 456 -14.43 19.38 26.62
N SER A 457 -14.84 20.15 27.62
CA SER A 457 -14.24 20.07 28.97
C SER A 457 -14.37 18.69 29.63
N ALA A 458 -15.28 17.84 29.14
CA ALA A 458 -15.44 16.47 29.62
C ALA A 458 -14.41 15.50 28.99
N ASP A 459 -13.80 15.88 27.86
CA ASP A 459 -12.73 15.12 27.23
C ASP A 459 -11.39 15.41 27.93
N THR A 460 -11.18 14.81 29.10
CA THR A 460 -9.92 14.93 29.84
C THR A 460 -8.79 14.05 29.28
N SER A 461 -9.12 13.17 28.33
CA SER A 461 -8.16 12.25 27.71
C SER A 461 -7.59 12.78 26.40
N PHE A 462 -8.07 13.95 25.93
CA PHE A 462 -7.64 14.60 24.69
C PHE A 462 -7.80 13.69 23.47
N VAL A 463 -8.95 13.02 23.37
CA VAL A 463 -9.25 12.06 22.28
C VAL A 463 -10.29 12.58 21.29
N LEU A 464 -10.70 13.85 21.41
CA LEU A 464 -11.59 14.54 20.47
C LEU A 464 -10.96 15.86 20.00
N GLY A 465 -11.47 16.46 18.92
CA GLY A 465 -10.95 17.70 18.37
C GLY A 465 -9.59 17.59 17.67
N THR A 466 -8.95 18.74 17.48
CA THR A 466 -7.63 18.91 16.86
C THR A 466 -6.66 19.46 17.91
N ASP A 467 -5.90 18.57 18.52
CA ASP A 467 -4.83 18.90 19.47
C ASP A 467 -3.52 19.14 18.72
N ILE A 468 -3.07 20.40 18.69
CA ILE A 468 -1.88 20.77 17.91
C ILE A 468 -0.57 20.67 18.73
N LYS A 469 -0.62 20.47 20.05
CA LYS A 469 0.52 20.20 20.95
C LYS A 469 1.80 21.03 20.74
N GLY A 470 1.67 22.33 20.50
CA GLY A 470 2.85 23.18 20.24
C GLY A 470 3.30 23.25 18.77
N ASN A 471 2.71 22.47 17.88
CA ASN A 471 3.03 22.44 16.45
C ASN A 471 2.16 23.44 15.66
N THR A 472 2.48 23.58 14.38
CA THR A 472 1.74 24.41 13.42
C THR A 472 0.76 23.57 12.61
N LEU A 473 -0.53 23.90 12.71
CA LEU A 473 -1.55 23.40 11.81
C LEU A 473 -1.69 24.35 10.61
N THR A 474 -1.36 23.88 9.42
CA THR A 474 -1.55 24.64 8.18
C THR A 474 -2.85 24.25 7.50
N LEU A 475 -3.68 25.24 7.17
CA LEU A 475 -4.98 25.10 6.51
C LEU A 475 -4.89 25.76 5.14
N THR A 476 -4.93 24.98 4.08
CA THR A 476 -4.82 25.48 2.70
C THR A 476 -6.11 25.22 1.93
N SER A 477 -6.75 26.29 1.49
CA SER A 477 -7.94 26.21 0.63
C SER A 477 -7.64 26.84 -0.72
N THR A 478 -8.14 26.20 -1.78
CA THR A 478 -8.15 26.76 -3.13
C THR A 478 -9.57 27.07 -3.61
N SER A 479 -10.59 26.68 -2.84
CA SER A 479 -11.98 26.96 -3.17
C SER A 479 -12.32 28.42 -2.87
N SER A 480 -12.75 29.16 -3.90
CA SER A 480 -13.32 30.50 -3.77
C SER A 480 -14.84 30.48 -3.57
N THR A 481 -15.45 29.29 -3.51
CA THR A 481 -16.91 29.11 -3.55
C THR A 481 -17.48 28.83 -2.16
N ILE A 482 -18.55 29.55 -1.83
CA ILE A 482 -19.40 29.30 -0.66
C ILE A 482 -20.51 28.35 -1.11
N ILE A 483 -20.60 27.14 -0.53
CA ILE A 483 -21.63 26.13 -0.87
C ILE A 483 -22.52 25.90 0.34
N GLY A 484 -23.66 26.60 0.38
CA GLY A 484 -24.59 26.55 1.52
C GLY A 484 -23.99 27.17 2.78
N ALA A 485 -24.14 26.51 3.94
CA ALA A 485 -23.54 26.96 5.21
C ALA A 485 -22.02 26.67 5.32
N ASN A 486 -21.46 25.89 4.38
CA ASN A 486 -20.04 25.51 4.37
C ASN A 486 -19.30 26.19 3.22
N THR A 487 -18.02 26.47 3.39
CA THR A 487 -17.21 27.21 2.41
C THR A 487 -15.81 26.61 2.33
N GLY A 488 -15.41 26.12 1.16
CA GLY A 488 -14.07 25.55 0.95
C GLY A 488 -13.63 24.60 2.07
N LEU A 489 -12.57 24.98 2.80
CA LEU A 489 -12.15 24.28 4.01
C LEU A 489 -12.89 24.84 5.23
N THR A 490 -13.74 24.03 5.86
CA THR A 490 -14.52 24.40 7.04
C THR A 490 -14.06 23.59 8.25
N VAL A 491 -13.71 24.28 9.33
CA VAL A 491 -13.41 23.68 10.64
C VAL A 491 -14.53 24.06 11.60
N ASN A 492 -15.46 23.12 11.78
CA ASN A 492 -16.52 23.18 12.78
C ASN A 492 -16.14 22.46 14.09
N GLY A 493 -15.04 21.72 14.07
CA GLY A 493 -14.41 21.14 15.24
C GLY A 493 -13.61 22.15 16.08
N THR A 494 -13.03 21.67 17.17
CA THR A 494 -12.24 22.49 18.10
C THR A 494 -10.75 22.31 17.83
N ILE A 495 -9.99 23.41 17.78
CA ILE A 495 -8.52 23.42 17.72
C ILE A 495 -7.99 23.87 19.09
N TYR A 496 -7.11 23.10 19.71
CA TYR A 496 -6.58 23.38 21.05
C TYR A 496 -5.14 22.90 21.22
N ASN A 497 -4.52 23.27 22.36
CA ASN A 497 -3.22 22.77 22.81
C ASN A 497 -3.42 21.99 24.12
N SER A 498 -3.13 20.69 24.14
CA SER A 498 -2.92 19.97 25.40
C SER A 498 -1.56 20.28 26.03
N THR A 499 -0.58 20.66 25.19
CA THR A 499 0.78 21.02 25.57
C THR A 499 1.33 22.10 24.64
N GLY A 500 2.34 22.85 25.11
CA GLY A 500 3.03 23.86 24.30
C GLY A 500 2.14 25.03 23.85
N SER A 501 2.63 25.77 22.85
CA SER A 501 1.96 26.94 22.28
C SER A 501 1.87 26.84 20.75
N GLY A 502 1.05 25.91 20.26
CA GLY A 502 0.91 25.67 18.83
C GLY A 502 0.14 26.78 18.12
N SER A 503 0.32 26.86 16.81
CA SER A 503 -0.22 27.94 15.97
C SER A 503 -1.06 27.40 14.81
N VAL A 504 -1.91 28.26 14.25
CA VAL A 504 -2.67 27.98 13.03
C VAL A 504 -2.18 28.89 11.92
N LEU A 505 -1.78 28.30 10.80
CA LEU A 505 -1.42 29.00 9.57
C LEU A 505 -2.53 28.78 8.54
N VAL A 506 -3.15 29.85 8.07
CA VAL A 506 -4.11 29.82 6.97
C VAL A 506 -3.39 30.27 5.71
N ASN A 507 -3.36 29.41 4.70
CA ASN A 507 -2.65 29.60 3.45
C ASN A 507 -3.60 29.39 2.24
N GLY A 508 -3.14 29.78 1.06
CA GLY A 508 -3.86 29.63 -0.20
C GLY A 508 -4.80 30.79 -0.51
N GLY A 509 -5.27 30.83 -1.76
CA GLY A 509 -6.14 31.89 -2.29
C GLY A 509 -7.64 31.65 -2.06
N GLY A 510 -8.02 30.51 -1.48
CA GLY A 510 -9.41 30.13 -1.23
C GLY A 510 -9.98 30.65 0.09
N ILE A 511 -11.09 30.05 0.50
CA ILE A 511 -11.82 30.37 1.73
C ILE A 511 -11.55 29.28 2.78
N VAL A 512 -11.15 29.70 3.97
CA VAL A 512 -11.09 28.87 5.19
C VAL A 512 -12.07 29.43 6.20
N LEU A 513 -12.96 28.59 6.72
CA LEU A 513 -13.89 28.93 7.79
C LEU A 513 -13.44 28.26 9.10
N LEU A 514 -13.14 29.06 10.11
CA LEU A 514 -12.96 28.61 11.49
C LEU A 514 -14.22 29.01 12.27
N SER A 515 -14.98 28.01 12.72
CA SER A 515 -16.17 28.24 13.54
C SER A 515 -15.97 27.69 14.95
N ASN A 516 -16.73 28.20 15.91
CA ASN A 516 -16.88 27.63 17.25
C ASN A 516 -18.22 26.86 17.38
N ALA A 517 -18.73 26.32 16.27
CA ALA A 517 -20.11 25.86 16.13
C ALA A 517 -20.41 24.58 16.90
N THR A 518 -20.57 24.69 18.21
CA THR A 518 -21.33 23.71 18.98
C THR A 518 -22.26 24.40 19.96
N THR A 519 -23.45 23.85 20.13
CA THR A 519 -24.44 24.17 21.16
C THR A 519 -23.93 23.94 22.60
N VAL A 520 -22.64 23.66 22.76
CA VAL A 520 -21.98 23.29 24.01
C VAL A 520 -21.05 24.43 24.37
N ALA A 521 -21.16 24.92 25.61
CA ALA A 521 -20.38 26.05 26.13
C ALA A 521 -18.84 25.86 26.07
N ASN A 522 -18.34 24.70 25.62
CA ASN A 522 -16.93 24.26 25.69
C ASN A 522 -16.30 23.82 24.35
N GLY A 523 -16.86 24.18 23.18
CA GLY A 523 -16.28 23.83 21.86
C GLY A 523 -15.38 24.91 21.22
N ALA A 524 -14.87 25.86 22.01
CA ALA A 524 -14.11 27.01 21.51
C ALA A 524 -12.62 26.70 21.26
N ASN A 525 -12.03 27.32 20.23
CA ASN A 525 -10.60 27.17 19.97
C ASN A 525 -9.78 27.82 21.09
N SER A 526 -8.79 27.09 21.63
CA SER A 526 -8.02 27.51 22.82
C SER A 526 -6.51 27.52 22.62
N TYR A 527 -6.02 27.31 21.40
CA TYR A 527 -4.60 27.42 21.08
C TYR A 527 -4.04 28.83 21.32
N THR A 528 -2.74 28.91 21.64
CA THR A 528 -2.09 30.11 22.17
C THR A 528 -0.97 30.67 21.27
N GLY A 529 -0.44 29.90 20.31
CA GLY A 529 0.64 30.32 19.42
C GLY A 529 0.23 31.34 18.34
N GLY A 530 -1.07 31.61 18.20
CA GLY A 530 -1.61 32.61 17.28
C GLY A 530 -2.14 32.05 15.97
N THR A 531 -2.77 32.94 15.19
CA THR A 531 -3.35 32.64 13.87
C THR A 531 -2.67 33.52 12.83
N THR A 532 -2.05 32.93 11.81
CA THR A 532 -1.43 33.68 10.71
C THR A 532 -2.21 33.48 9.43
N LEU A 533 -2.59 34.57 8.76
CA LEU A 533 -3.17 34.53 7.42
C LEU A 533 -2.13 34.90 6.38
N THR A 534 -1.90 33.99 5.43
CA THR A 534 -1.04 34.15 4.26
C THR A 534 -1.75 33.62 3.00
N GLY A 535 -1.28 33.96 1.81
CA GLY A 535 -1.79 33.38 0.55
C GLY A 535 -2.91 34.13 -0.17
N GLY A 536 -3.26 35.35 0.26
CA GLY A 536 -4.22 36.21 -0.46
C GLY A 536 -5.70 35.79 -0.39
N GLY A 537 -6.01 34.63 0.22
CA GLY A 537 -7.37 34.12 0.39
C GLY A 537 -8.19 34.82 1.48
N THR A 538 -9.30 34.20 1.88
CA THR A 538 -10.19 34.69 2.94
C THR A 538 -10.25 33.72 4.12
N LEU A 539 -9.88 34.19 5.30
CA LEU A 539 -10.17 33.52 6.57
C LEU A 539 -11.48 34.08 7.14
N ILE A 540 -12.48 33.21 7.32
CA ILE A 540 -13.72 33.54 8.01
C ILE A 540 -13.60 33.03 9.45
N ALA A 541 -13.65 33.95 10.40
CA ALA A 541 -13.76 33.65 11.83
C ALA A 541 -15.22 33.81 12.24
N GLN A 542 -15.86 32.70 12.60
CA GLN A 542 -17.30 32.69 12.88
C GLN A 542 -17.65 32.29 14.32
N ASN A 543 -18.46 33.12 14.97
CA ASN A 543 -19.24 32.74 16.15
C ASN A 543 -20.67 32.41 15.72
N THR A 544 -21.13 31.18 15.98
CA THR A 544 -22.51 30.77 15.69
C THR A 544 -23.40 30.71 16.92
N LEU A 545 -22.85 30.97 18.12
CA LEU A 545 -23.58 30.94 19.38
C LEU A 545 -24.20 32.30 19.69
N ALA A 546 -25.53 32.37 19.57
CA ALA A 546 -26.32 33.55 19.92
C ALA A 546 -26.36 33.86 21.43
N SER A 547 -25.70 33.07 22.29
CA SER A 547 -25.70 33.28 23.74
C SER A 547 -24.44 34.00 24.26
N THR A 548 -23.38 34.10 23.45
CA THR A 548 -22.12 34.73 23.86
C THR A 548 -21.68 35.79 22.87
N ASN A 549 -21.12 36.88 23.38
CA ASN A 549 -20.48 37.88 22.53
C ASN A 549 -18.97 37.61 22.38
N ASN A 550 -18.55 36.34 22.37
CA ASN A 550 -17.13 35.98 22.30
C ASN A 550 -16.83 35.28 20.96
N LEU A 551 -15.93 35.86 20.16
CA LEU A 551 -15.41 35.26 18.93
C LEU A 551 -14.11 34.51 19.24
N LEU A 552 -14.25 33.27 19.69
CA LEU A 552 -13.14 32.44 20.14
C LEU A 552 -12.51 31.59 19.01
N SER A 553 -12.98 31.73 17.77
CA SER A 553 -12.55 30.89 16.64
C SER A 553 -11.09 31.12 16.20
N LEU A 554 -10.45 32.21 16.65
CA LEU A 554 -9.07 32.58 16.30
C LEU A 554 -8.03 32.15 17.34
N GLY A 555 -8.43 31.38 18.36
CA GLY A 555 -7.58 31.08 19.52
C GLY A 555 -7.26 32.32 20.34
N THR A 556 -6.34 32.23 21.29
CA THR A 556 -6.03 33.32 22.25
C THR A 556 -4.75 34.10 21.92
N GLY A 557 -3.95 33.60 20.97
CA GLY A 557 -2.69 34.24 20.55
C GLY A 557 -2.87 35.46 19.63
N THR A 558 -1.76 35.98 19.10
CA THR A 558 -1.78 37.08 18.14
C THR A 558 -2.36 36.63 16.79
N VAL A 559 -3.13 37.52 16.14
CA VAL A 559 -3.59 37.37 14.77
C VAL A 559 -2.64 38.14 13.86
N THR A 560 -1.90 37.42 13.01
CA THR A 560 -0.94 38.00 12.06
C THR A 560 -1.53 38.01 10.65
N LEU A 561 -1.59 39.17 10.02
CA LEU A 561 -2.11 39.37 8.67
C LEU A 561 -0.96 39.70 7.72
N ASN A 562 -0.50 38.69 6.99
CA ASN A 562 0.54 38.84 5.95
C ASN A 562 -0.07 39.17 4.58
N SER A 563 -1.31 38.76 4.32
CA SER A 563 -2.06 39.09 3.10
C SER A 563 -3.53 38.68 3.26
N GLY A 564 -4.35 38.96 2.24
CA GLY A 564 -5.70 38.40 2.13
C GLY A 564 -6.74 39.12 2.98
N THR A 565 -7.84 38.44 3.28
CA THR A 565 -8.99 38.99 4.00
C THR A 565 -9.29 38.19 5.27
N LEU A 566 -9.33 38.86 6.43
CA LEU A 566 -9.96 38.33 7.65
C LEU A 566 -11.41 38.81 7.70
N SER A 567 -12.38 37.92 7.55
CA SER A 567 -13.81 38.21 7.71
C SER A 567 -14.30 37.71 9.07
N LEU A 568 -14.77 38.63 9.90
CA LEU A 568 -15.35 38.32 11.21
C LEU A 568 -16.87 38.22 11.07
N LYS A 569 -17.44 37.14 11.57
CA LYS A 569 -18.88 36.88 11.56
C LYS A 569 -19.32 36.44 12.94
N ALA A 570 -20.35 37.04 13.48
CA ALA A 570 -20.98 36.59 14.71
C ALA A 570 -22.49 36.65 14.59
N THR A 571 -23.17 35.71 15.23
CA THR A 571 -24.59 35.80 15.64
C THR A 571 -24.62 36.30 17.08
N PRO A 572 -24.75 37.62 17.33
CA PRO A 572 -24.78 38.16 18.68
C PRO A 572 -26.14 37.95 19.33
N ASN A 573 -26.18 38.05 20.66
CA ASN A 573 -27.39 37.89 21.46
C ASN A 573 -28.36 39.09 21.39
N GLY A 574 -27.99 40.15 20.64
CA GLY A 574 -28.75 41.38 20.51
C GLY A 574 -28.10 42.39 19.56
N ASN A 575 -28.68 43.60 19.46
CA ASN A 575 -28.13 44.73 18.73
C ASN A 575 -27.13 45.51 19.60
N GLY A 576 -26.13 46.16 18.98
CA GLY A 576 -25.22 47.05 19.71
C GLY A 576 -24.16 46.34 20.57
N GLN A 577 -23.94 45.04 20.36
CA GLN A 577 -23.15 44.23 21.26
C GLN A 577 -21.65 44.30 20.94
N ASN A 578 -20.82 44.24 21.99
CA ASN A 578 -19.38 44.13 21.88
C ASN A 578 -18.98 42.66 21.71
N ILE A 579 -18.49 42.29 20.52
CA ILE A 579 -18.01 40.95 20.20
C ILE A 579 -16.51 40.90 20.47
N ILE A 580 -16.11 40.29 21.58
CA ILE A 580 -14.71 40.23 22.01
C ILE A 580 -14.02 39.04 21.35
N THR A 581 -12.92 39.28 20.64
CA THR A 581 -12.10 38.22 20.05
C THR A 581 -11.24 37.51 21.10
N GLY A 582 -10.67 36.36 20.76
CA GLY A 582 -9.56 35.81 21.54
C GLY A 582 -9.98 35.03 22.78
N ASN A 583 -9.61 35.53 23.97
CA ASN A 583 -9.99 34.93 25.26
C ASN A 583 -11.35 35.41 25.79
N GLY A 584 -12.06 36.26 25.04
CA GLY A 584 -13.33 36.84 25.47
C GLY A 584 -13.22 37.87 26.60
N ILE A 585 -12.01 38.32 26.96
CA ILE A 585 -11.75 39.33 27.99
C ILE A 585 -11.04 40.55 27.40
N THR A 586 -9.90 40.34 26.74
CA THR A 586 -9.05 41.44 26.25
C THR A 586 -9.11 41.64 24.73
N GLY A 587 -9.58 40.65 23.98
CA GLY A 587 -9.38 40.61 22.52
C GLY A 587 -8.04 39.98 22.13
N ASN A 588 -7.90 39.55 20.88
CA ASN A 588 -6.60 39.20 20.29
C ASN A 588 -5.78 40.47 20.00
N ASN A 589 -4.46 40.35 20.02
CA ASN A 589 -3.60 41.34 19.35
C ASN A 589 -3.65 41.11 17.84
N VAL A 590 -3.56 42.19 17.06
CA VAL A 590 -3.47 42.13 15.59
C VAL A 590 -2.15 42.72 15.13
N LEU A 591 -1.40 41.94 14.35
CA LEU A 591 -0.16 42.35 13.70
C LEU A 591 -0.35 42.33 12.18
N VAL A 592 -0.11 43.45 11.51
CA VAL A 592 -0.20 43.57 10.04
C VAL A 592 1.19 43.70 9.45
N THR A 593 1.60 42.63 8.77
CA THR A 593 2.93 42.42 8.17
C THR A 593 2.87 42.25 6.65
N GLY A 594 1.69 42.45 6.06
CA GLY A 594 1.50 42.63 4.63
C GLY A 594 0.13 43.22 4.30
N ASN A 595 -0.07 43.60 3.04
CA ASN A 595 -1.31 44.26 2.60
C ASN A 595 -2.52 43.34 2.80
N SER A 596 -3.43 43.74 3.69
CA SER A 596 -4.52 42.88 4.16
C SER A 596 -5.83 43.65 4.30
N THR A 597 -6.93 42.91 4.34
CA THR A 597 -8.28 43.44 4.58
C THR A 597 -8.88 42.79 5.83
N MET A 598 -9.56 43.58 6.64
CA MET A 598 -10.43 43.10 7.71
C MET A 598 -11.88 43.47 7.39
N SER A 599 -12.75 42.48 7.31
CA SER A 599 -14.18 42.64 7.06
C SER A 599 -14.97 42.34 8.33
N PHE A 600 -15.83 43.26 8.72
CA PHE A 600 -16.73 43.14 9.86
C PHE A 600 -18.14 42.83 9.35
N ASP A 601 -18.43 41.54 9.18
CA ASP A 601 -19.69 41.07 8.62
C ASP A 601 -20.64 40.60 9.72
N LYS A 602 -21.93 40.52 9.40
CA LYS A 602 -22.97 40.01 10.29
C LYS A 602 -23.45 38.64 9.84
N THR A 603 -23.77 37.78 10.79
CA THR A 603 -24.65 36.63 10.54
C THR A 603 -25.96 36.88 11.28
N GLY A 604 -27.06 37.08 10.53
CA GLY A 604 -28.39 37.37 11.10
C GLY A 604 -28.86 38.83 10.97
N ALA A 605 -29.94 39.15 11.69
CA ALA A 605 -30.68 40.42 11.61
C ALA A 605 -30.15 41.53 12.53
N THR A 606 -29.20 41.24 13.41
CA THR A 606 -28.70 42.18 14.42
C THR A 606 -27.84 43.30 13.81
N THR A 607 -27.90 44.50 14.37
CA THR A 607 -27.20 45.72 13.88
C THR A 607 -26.36 46.40 14.95
N GLY A 608 -25.32 47.13 14.54
CA GLY A 608 -24.53 48.03 15.40
C GLY A 608 -23.51 47.33 16.31
N ASN A 609 -23.12 46.09 16.00
CA ASN A 609 -22.19 45.34 16.84
C ASN A 609 -20.75 45.77 16.61
N ASN A 610 -19.93 45.68 17.65
CA ASN A 610 -18.57 46.16 17.65
C ASN A 610 -17.60 45.01 17.93
N TYR A 611 -16.74 44.67 16.98
CA TYR A 611 -15.74 43.63 17.12
C TYR A 611 -14.51 44.17 17.84
N GLN A 612 -14.27 43.68 19.05
CA GLN A 612 -13.21 44.16 19.94
C GLN A 612 -11.95 43.30 19.84
N PHE A 613 -10.84 43.99 19.65
CA PHE A 613 -9.47 43.50 19.70
C PHE A 613 -8.69 44.24 20.79
N ASN A 614 -7.52 43.70 21.14
CA ASN A 614 -6.63 44.32 22.12
C ASN A 614 -5.75 45.37 21.43
N ASN A 615 -4.50 45.01 21.08
CA ASN A 615 -3.54 45.90 20.44
C ASN A 615 -3.58 45.75 18.91
N LEU A 616 -3.27 46.84 18.20
CA LEU A 616 -3.06 46.84 16.75
C LEU A 616 -1.63 47.30 16.45
N SER A 617 -0.91 46.56 15.62
CA SER A 617 0.39 46.98 15.09
C SER A 617 0.39 46.89 13.56
N ILE A 618 0.71 48.00 12.90
CA ILE A 618 0.85 48.07 11.44
C ILE A 618 2.25 48.61 11.11
N GLY A 619 3.01 47.84 10.32
CA GLY A 619 4.28 48.26 9.72
C GLY A 619 4.06 49.12 8.48
N ALA A 620 4.91 48.98 7.46
CA ALA A 620 4.82 49.73 6.19
C ALA A 620 3.65 49.29 5.25
N PHE A 621 2.61 48.68 5.81
CA PHE A 621 1.58 47.96 5.04
C PHE A 621 0.22 48.62 5.11
N THR A 622 -0.66 48.19 4.20
CA THR A 622 -2.05 48.64 4.16
C THR A 622 -2.95 47.69 4.94
N LEU A 623 -3.75 48.24 5.85
CA LEU A 623 -4.92 47.55 6.40
C LEU A 623 -6.18 48.25 5.88
N ASN A 624 -6.93 47.54 5.05
CA ASN A 624 -8.26 47.98 4.65
C ASN A 624 -9.30 47.44 5.64
N THR A 625 -10.24 48.28 6.07
CA THR A 625 -11.39 47.83 6.84
C THR A 625 -12.66 47.94 5.99
N GLY A 626 -13.58 46.98 6.12
CA GLY A 626 -14.83 46.94 5.37
C GLY A 626 -15.91 46.06 6.03
N GLY A 627 -16.99 45.77 5.32
CA GLY A 627 -18.02 44.82 5.74
C GLY A 627 -19.43 45.17 5.26
N ASN A 628 -20.35 44.21 5.33
CA ASN A 628 -21.74 44.36 4.90
C ASN A 628 -22.66 44.55 6.13
N GLY A 629 -23.12 45.78 6.43
CA GLY A 629 -23.98 46.05 7.61
C GLY A 629 -23.73 47.37 8.34
N THR A 630 -23.92 47.42 9.67
CA THR A 630 -23.58 48.57 10.53
C THR A 630 -22.53 48.23 11.59
N SER A 631 -21.94 47.03 11.53
CA SER A 631 -20.94 46.58 12.49
C SER A 631 -19.60 47.29 12.27
N THR A 632 -18.87 47.54 13.36
CA THR A 632 -17.56 48.19 13.37
C THR A 632 -16.52 47.31 14.06
N GLY A 633 -15.24 47.62 13.87
CA GLY A 633 -14.16 47.12 14.71
C GLY A 633 -13.68 48.16 15.72
N GLN A 634 -13.14 47.70 16.84
CA GLN A 634 -12.51 48.53 17.86
C GLN A 634 -11.26 47.84 18.41
N PHE A 635 -10.22 48.62 18.65
CA PHE A 635 -9.03 48.22 19.40
C PHE A 635 -9.04 48.97 20.74
N LEU A 636 -8.98 48.23 21.85
CA LEU A 636 -9.00 48.80 23.20
C LEU A 636 -7.60 49.05 23.77
N GLY A 637 -6.60 48.35 23.25
CA GLY A 637 -5.20 48.49 23.62
C GLY A 637 -4.45 49.50 22.76
N THR A 638 -3.13 49.40 22.74
CA THR A 638 -2.26 50.31 21.97
C THR A 638 -2.36 50.04 20.47
N THR A 639 -2.55 51.12 19.71
CA THR A 639 -2.38 51.12 18.26
C THR A 639 -1.01 51.69 17.89
N THR A 640 -0.17 50.88 17.26
CA THR A 640 1.19 51.23 16.85
C THR A 640 1.28 51.26 15.33
N LEU A 641 1.60 52.43 14.77
CA LEU A 641 1.74 52.66 13.34
C LEU A 641 3.21 53.03 13.04
N THR A 642 3.91 52.21 12.25
CA THR A 642 5.33 52.44 11.91
C THR A 642 5.53 52.48 10.40
N ALA A 643 6.48 53.29 9.91
CA ALA A 643 6.88 53.33 8.50
C ALA A 643 5.77 53.68 7.48
N THR A 644 5.02 54.78 7.72
CA THR A 644 3.96 55.30 6.84
C THR A 644 2.89 54.26 6.44
N PRO A 645 2.20 53.62 7.42
CA PRO A 645 1.11 52.70 7.11
C PRO A 645 -0.07 53.42 6.47
N LEU A 646 -0.79 52.71 5.60
CA LEU A 646 -2.08 53.17 5.10
C LEU A 646 -3.20 52.42 5.83
N LEU A 647 -3.93 53.12 6.69
CA LEU A 647 -5.10 52.59 7.38
C LEU A 647 -6.36 53.19 6.73
N THR A 648 -7.06 52.39 5.92
CA THR A 648 -8.31 52.83 5.29
C THR A 648 -9.47 52.52 6.24
N LEU A 649 -9.93 53.56 6.95
CA LEU A 649 -10.98 53.50 7.95
C LEU A 649 -12.34 53.75 7.30
N THR A 650 -13.07 52.70 6.93
CA THR A 650 -14.52 52.86 6.67
C THR A 650 -15.36 52.46 7.88
N ARG A 651 -14.84 51.62 8.80
CA ARG A 651 -15.61 50.98 9.87
C ARG A 651 -14.85 50.67 11.17
N LEU A 652 -13.85 51.48 11.51
CA LEU A 652 -13.08 51.29 12.74
C LEU A 652 -13.26 52.51 13.65
N THR A 653 -13.61 52.25 14.91
CA THR A 653 -13.63 53.26 15.97
C THR A 653 -12.42 53.06 16.87
N ALA A 654 -11.55 54.06 16.98
CA ALA A 654 -10.48 54.04 17.98
C ALA A 654 -11.08 54.30 19.37
N ALA A 655 -10.72 53.50 20.37
CA ALA A 655 -10.91 53.90 21.76
C ALA A 655 -9.91 55.04 22.06
N GLY A 656 -10.42 56.15 22.60
CA GLY A 656 -9.63 57.35 22.87
C GLY A 656 -8.53 57.16 23.89
#